data_AF-A0A3R9EJM5-F1
#
_entry.id   AF-A0A3R9EJM5-F1
#
_cell.length_a   1.000
_cell.length_b   1.000
_cell.length_c   1.000
_cell.angle_alpha   90.00
_cell.angle_beta   90.00
_cell.angle_gamma   90.00
#
_symmetry.space_group_name_H-M   'P 1'
#
loop_
_entity.id
_entity.type
_entity.pdbx_description
1 polymer ?
#
loop_
_entity_poly.entity_id
_entity_poly.type
_entity_poly.pdbx_seq_one_letter_code
_entity_poly.pdbx_strand_id
1 'polypeptide(L)'
;MSIDYHEKLKSSILPFTGILLFFLLALYIRTVPAESVFISENFVRLGGNDPWYHLRNVESILHNFPSMLWFDAYTQYPHGTDQVFAPLFDMVLATLIWIIGFGDPSTELTQTICAYYPSFLGSLVVIPTYFVGKWAFNDRRIGLLAAFLIALAPGQFLSRAIIGFNDHHIAEALLSTVVAMFLIAGLRRSESSDFTLSHLRENGFSQIRPILPYFLLTGFFLGAYTLAWKGALFFSFIIGVYITAQHIIDHMHGRSTEYLAIGGMAIFIVALVMVLLTPAIGGTKDLQIKGLLAGFVAFPILSIISYYMREKQLNRYYYPLSIAVLFGAGILLARVVSESAYALPLLMRGGQFSLQPLWYNFALTGILSFFALLILAYIAIYRRNNREQTFLIVWSVMIIWAMLQQNRFAYYYSVNAAILSAYLGIKVLDLAGWKDIRSPFAQATSSISDWLKQIKPVHALALVLVVLVLAYPSYDLSTQQNQGTGGPNGYWIEATQWMKYNTPDPGLDYYESYEQPPEGELYPYPDEAYGVMSWWDYGHWIEVIGHRIPNANPFQQGIGGRRNSMDEENRPGASTFFTAPSEAEATAVLEAVHPDPEKAGARYVVSDVAMATGKFYAMAAWTLDTDNYYVQAQTAQGTQTVPGERYFNTMEARLHIFDGNGLEQYRMVHETPAANTAETGFKQVYNVLFGGNVEVVNTGYVKIFEYVDGATITGQAPEGGALFN
;
A
#
# COMPACT_ATOMS: atom_id res chain seq x y z
N MET A 1 38.02 -3.24 30.73
CA MET A 1 37.38 -4.47 30.23
C MET A 1 37.67 -4.60 28.74
N SER A 2 38.67 -5.39 28.35
CA SER A 2 38.84 -5.76 26.95
C SER A 2 37.68 -6.69 26.57
N ILE A 3 36.79 -6.20 25.72
CA ILE A 3 35.76 -7.03 25.10
C ILE A 3 36.51 -7.99 24.18
N ASP A 4 36.46 -9.29 24.43
CA ASP A 4 36.99 -10.28 23.49
C ASP A 4 36.08 -10.30 22.25
N TYR A 5 36.48 -9.52 21.25
CA TYR A 5 35.79 -9.41 19.97
C TYR A 5 35.71 -10.77 19.27
N HIS A 6 36.63 -11.68 19.55
CA HIS A 6 36.72 -12.98 18.89
C HIS A 6 35.60 -13.93 19.32
N GLU A 7 35.27 -13.99 20.61
CA GLU A 7 34.11 -14.76 21.11
C GLU A 7 32.77 -14.16 20.67
N LYS A 8 32.64 -12.83 20.66
CA LYS A 8 31.43 -12.17 20.14
C LYS A 8 31.20 -12.46 18.66
N LEU A 9 32.27 -12.46 17.85
CA LEU A 9 32.20 -12.79 16.42
C LEU A 9 31.76 -14.23 16.22
N LYS A 10 32.39 -15.20 16.90
CA LYS A 10 32.03 -16.63 16.82
C LYS A 10 30.57 -16.89 17.22
N SER A 11 30.10 -16.24 18.30
CA SER A 11 28.70 -16.37 18.74
C SER A 11 27.67 -15.74 17.78
N SER A 12 28.11 -14.91 16.83
CA SER A 12 27.24 -14.16 15.90
C SER A 12 27.17 -14.80 14.51
N ILE A 13 28.06 -15.74 14.18
CA ILE A 13 28.08 -16.44 12.88
C ILE A 13 26.77 -17.18 12.64
N LEU A 14 26.31 -18.00 13.59
CA LEU A 14 25.11 -18.82 13.39
C LEU A 14 23.83 -17.98 13.14
N PRO A 15 23.54 -16.93 13.95
CA PRO A 15 22.42 -16.05 13.62
C PRO A 15 22.58 -15.33 12.29
N PHE A 16 23.80 -14.89 11.95
CA PHE A 16 24.07 -14.24 10.66
C PHE A 16 23.79 -15.19 9.49
N THR A 17 24.30 -16.42 9.53
CA THR A 17 24.01 -17.45 8.53
C THR A 17 22.52 -17.75 8.44
N GLY A 18 21.82 -17.86 9.58
CA GLY A 18 20.37 -18.05 9.60
C GLY A 18 19.61 -16.92 8.91
N ILE A 19 19.94 -15.67 9.23
CA ILE A 19 19.32 -14.48 8.61
C ILE A 19 19.59 -14.45 7.10
N LEU A 20 20.82 -14.74 6.68
CA LEU A 20 21.19 -14.79 5.26
C LEU A 20 20.39 -15.88 4.52
N LEU A 21 20.26 -17.07 5.10
CA LEU A 21 19.45 -18.15 4.53
C LEU A 21 17.97 -17.76 4.43
N PHE A 22 17.41 -17.11 5.45
CA PHE A 22 16.01 -16.66 5.43
C PHE A 22 15.79 -15.49 4.46
N PHE A 23 16.77 -14.60 4.30
CA PHE A 23 16.76 -13.58 3.27
C PHE A 23 16.74 -14.20 1.86
N LEU A 24 17.62 -15.17 1.60
CA LEU A 24 17.66 -15.88 0.30
C LEU A 24 16.38 -16.69 0.04
N LEU A 25 15.83 -17.32 1.07
CA LEU A 25 14.54 -18.02 0.99
C LEU A 25 13.40 -17.05 0.69
N ALA A 26 13.36 -15.90 1.38
CA ALA A 26 12.37 -14.86 1.15
C ALA A 26 12.43 -14.33 -0.29
N LEU A 27 13.65 -14.10 -0.80
CA LEU A 27 13.89 -13.63 -2.15
C LEU A 27 13.44 -14.68 -3.17
N TYR A 28 13.87 -15.93 -2.99
CA TYR A 28 13.46 -17.05 -3.84
C TYR A 28 11.95 -17.14 -3.98
N ILE A 29 11.21 -17.19 -2.85
CA ILE A 29 9.75 -17.26 -2.87
C ILE A 29 9.17 -16.10 -3.68
N ARG A 30 9.60 -14.86 -3.42
CA ARG A 30 9.05 -13.66 -4.09
C ARG A 30 9.37 -13.56 -5.58
N THR A 31 10.39 -14.27 -6.06
CA THR A 31 10.81 -14.28 -7.46
C THR A 31 10.32 -15.50 -8.25
N VAL A 32 9.69 -16.49 -7.61
CA VAL A 32 9.12 -17.66 -8.31
C VAL A 32 8.23 -17.26 -9.51
N PRO A 33 7.33 -16.26 -9.43
CA PRO A 33 6.45 -15.94 -10.55
C PRO A 33 7.09 -15.02 -11.61
N ALA A 34 8.43 -14.98 -11.73
CA ALA A 34 9.14 -14.11 -12.66
C ALA A 34 8.70 -14.28 -14.13
N GLU A 35 8.34 -15.49 -14.55
CA GLU A 35 7.82 -15.75 -15.91
C GLU A 35 6.51 -15.02 -16.21
N SER A 36 5.73 -14.66 -15.18
CA SER A 36 4.51 -13.85 -15.35
C SER A 36 4.78 -12.37 -15.60
N VAL A 37 6.02 -11.93 -15.33
CA VAL A 37 6.48 -10.53 -15.41
C VAL A 37 7.34 -10.31 -16.66
N PHE A 38 8.31 -11.20 -16.93
CA PHE A 38 9.17 -11.12 -18.10
C PHE A 38 8.54 -11.88 -19.28
N ILE A 39 7.54 -11.26 -19.90
CA ILE A 39 6.73 -11.90 -20.96
C ILE A 39 7.31 -11.73 -22.37
N SER A 40 8.25 -10.80 -22.57
CA SER A 40 9.00 -10.61 -23.82
C SER A 40 10.33 -9.88 -23.57
N GLU A 41 11.26 -9.91 -24.53
CA GLU A 41 12.61 -9.35 -24.39
C GLU A 41 12.64 -7.86 -24.03
N ASN A 42 11.66 -7.07 -24.47
CA ASN A 42 11.64 -5.60 -24.29
C ASN A 42 10.40 -5.09 -23.54
N PHE A 43 9.70 -5.97 -22.82
CA PHE A 43 8.51 -5.58 -22.06
C PHE A 43 8.42 -6.34 -20.75
N VAL A 44 8.52 -5.59 -19.65
CA VAL A 44 8.26 -6.08 -18.30
C VAL A 44 6.83 -5.74 -17.90
N ARG A 45 6.04 -6.79 -17.63
CA ARG A 45 4.67 -6.65 -17.15
C ARG A 45 4.67 -6.40 -15.64
N LEU A 46 4.57 -5.14 -15.25
CA LEU A 46 4.36 -4.76 -13.86
C LEU A 46 2.93 -5.09 -13.39
N GLY A 47 2.80 -5.42 -12.11
CA GLY A 47 1.53 -5.75 -11.48
C GLY A 47 0.64 -4.54 -11.21
N GLY A 48 -0.63 -4.79 -10.94
CA GLY A 48 -1.59 -3.75 -10.54
C GLY A 48 -1.66 -2.54 -11.48
N ASN A 49 -1.94 -1.38 -10.88
CA ASN A 49 -2.01 -0.08 -11.56
C ASN A 49 -0.90 0.85 -11.04
N ASP A 50 -0.80 1.02 -9.72
CA ASP A 50 0.15 1.90 -9.04
C ASP A 50 1.63 1.65 -9.43
N PRO A 51 2.10 0.40 -9.60
CA PRO A 51 3.46 0.13 -10.08
C PRO A 51 3.81 0.78 -11.42
N TRP A 52 2.83 1.00 -12.30
CA TRP A 52 3.03 1.68 -13.58
C TRP A 52 3.30 3.17 -13.38
N TYR A 53 2.60 3.83 -12.46
CA TYR A 53 2.88 5.24 -12.15
C TYR A 53 4.20 5.43 -11.39
N HIS A 54 4.60 4.45 -10.57
CA HIS A 54 5.96 4.42 -10.01
C HIS A 54 7.03 4.29 -11.12
N LEU A 55 6.80 3.45 -12.13
CA LEU A 55 7.68 3.37 -13.30
C LEU A 55 7.76 4.72 -14.03
N ARG A 56 6.62 5.37 -14.25
CA ARG A 56 6.53 6.72 -14.84
C ARG A 56 7.37 7.76 -14.08
N ASN A 57 7.25 7.79 -12.74
CA ASN A 57 8.06 8.66 -11.90
C ASN A 57 9.56 8.33 -12.02
N VAL A 58 9.93 7.05 -11.99
CA VAL A 58 11.32 6.60 -12.13
C VAL A 58 11.90 6.99 -13.48
N GLU A 59 11.16 6.77 -14.58
CA GLU A 59 11.57 7.16 -15.93
C GLU A 59 11.79 8.67 -16.05
N SER A 60 10.86 9.47 -15.51
CA SER A 60 10.99 10.93 -15.46
C SER A 60 12.22 11.37 -14.64
N ILE A 61 12.48 10.75 -13.49
CA ILE A 61 13.66 11.05 -12.65
C ILE A 61 14.95 10.66 -13.36
N LEU A 62 15.00 9.51 -14.03
CA LEU A 62 16.21 9.07 -14.74
C LEU A 62 16.55 9.99 -15.90
N HIS A 63 15.53 10.45 -16.65
CA HIS A 63 15.72 11.39 -17.75
C HIS A 63 16.13 12.80 -17.27
N ASN A 64 15.59 13.24 -16.13
CA ASN A 64 15.79 14.59 -15.59
C ASN A 64 16.65 14.61 -14.31
N PHE A 65 17.51 13.61 -14.12
CA PHE A 65 18.18 13.34 -12.84
C PHE A 65 18.97 14.56 -12.35
N PRO A 66 18.83 14.98 -11.07
CA PRO A 66 18.12 14.32 -9.96
C PRO A 66 16.72 14.92 -9.66
N SER A 67 16.04 15.49 -10.65
CA SER A 67 14.73 16.13 -10.45
C SER A 67 13.59 15.11 -10.49
N MET A 68 12.56 15.32 -9.67
CA MET A 68 11.33 14.53 -9.66
C MET A 68 10.17 15.34 -10.23
N LEU A 69 9.22 14.65 -10.85
CA LEU A 69 7.97 15.25 -11.25
C LEU A 69 7.10 15.64 -10.04
N TRP A 70 6.83 16.94 -9.92
CA TRP A 70 5.98 17.51 -8.86
C TRP A 70 4.55 17.81 -9.34
N PHE A 71 4.36 17.94 -10.65
CA PHE A 71 3.07 18.08 -11.31
C PHE A 71 3.08 17.26 -12.60
N ASP A 72 1.99 16.57 -12.88
CA ASP A 72 1.85 15.67 -14.01
C ASP A 72 0.71 16.09 -14.92
N ALA A 73 1.07 16.67 -16.07
CA ALA A 73 0.15 17.01 -17.16
C ALA A 73 -0.17 15.81 -18.06
N TYR A 74 0.50 14.66 -17.90
CA TYR A 74 0.30 13.47 -18.73
C TYR A 74 -0.82 12.54 -18.21
N THR A 75 -1.58 12.99 -17.21
CA THR A 75 -2.73 12.29 -16.65
C THR A 75 -3.84 13.28 -16.26
N GLN A 76 -5.05 12.79 -16.00
CA GLN A 76 -6.19 13.63 -15.62
C GLN A 76 -6.44 14.78 -16.64
N TYR A 77 -6.43 14.48 -17.94
CA TYR A 77 -6.68 15.50 -18.97
C TYR A 77 -8.10 16.11 -18.83
N PRO A 78 -8.26 17.44 -18.98
CA PRO A 78 -7.27 18.47 -19.33
C PRO A 78 -6.74 19.27 -18.12
N HIS A 79 -6.65 18.65 -16.95
CA HIS A 79 -6.25 19.34 -15.72
C HIS A 79 -4.82 19.04 -15.29
N GLY A 80 -4.35 17.81 -15.48
CA GLY A 80 -3.14 17.34 -14.79
C GLY A 80 -3.39 17.07 -13.31
N THR A 81 -2.38 16.56 -12.61
CA THR A 81 -2.43 16.35 -11.15
C THR A 81 -1.11 16.72 -10.48
N ASP A 82 -1.20 17.26 -9.26
CA ASP A 82 -0.04 17.31 -8.37
C ASP A 82 0.46 15.90 -8.05
N GLN A 83 1.75 15.79 -7.75
CA GLN A 83 2.36 14.52 -7.39
C GLN A 83 1.66 13.89 -6.16
N VAL A 84 1.01 12.76 -6.38
CA VAL A 84 0.18 12.05 -5.38
C VAL A 84 1.02 11.16 -4.46
N PHE A 85 2.14 10.64 -4.95
CA PHE A 85 3.05 9.80 -4.18
C PHE A 85 4.12 10.60 -3.44
N ALA A 86 4.68 9.99 -2.40
CA ALA A 86 5.78 10.58 -1.66
C ALA A 86 7.11 10.25 -2.37
N PRO A 87 8.10 11.16 -2.36
CA PRO A 87 9.19 11.13 -3.33
C PRO A 87 10.24 10.05 -3.10
N LEU A 88 10.44 9.59 -1.86
CA LEU A 88 11.63 8.82 -1.51
C LEU A 88 11.69 7.44 -2.18
N PHE A 89 10.54 6.78 -2.34
CA PHE A 89 10.51 5.45 -2.93
C PHE A 89 11.07 5.48 -4.36
N ASP A 90 10.54 6.38 -5.19
CA ASP A 90 10.95 6.55 -6.58
C ASP A 90 12.36 7.12 -6.69
N MET A 91 12.70 8.11 -5.86
CA MET A 91 14.05 8.73 -5.86
C MET A 91 15.15 7.72 -5.49
N VAL A 92 14.92 6.86 -4.49
CA VAL A 92 15.90 5.83 -4.12
C VAL A 92 16.04 4.80 -5.23
N LEU A 93 14.91 4.33 -5.79
CA LEU A 93 14.91 3.37 -6.89
C LEU A 93 15.64 3.93 -8.12
N ALA A 94 15.28 5.13 -8.57
CA ALA A 94 15.92 5.80 -9.71
C ALA A 94 17.40 6.04 -9.45
N THR A 95 17.81 6.46 -8.24
CA THR A 95 19.23 6.62 -7.89
C THR A 95 19.99 5.29 -7.99
N LEU A 96 19.41 4.18 -7.53
CA LEU A 96 20.03 2.86 -7.65
C LEU A 96 20.20 2.46 -9.12
N ILE A 97 19.17 2.67 -9.94
CA ILE A 97 19.20 2.38 -11.38
C ILE A 97 20.26 3.24 -12.07
N TRP A 98 20.30 4.54 -11.78
CA TRP A 98 21.28 5.47 -12.31
C TRP A 98 22.73 5.06 -11.97
N ILE A 99 22.99 4.64 -10.73
CA ILE A 99 24.32 4.14 -10.31
C ILE A 99 24.68 2.86 -11.05
N ILE A 100 23.76 1.89 -11.13
CA ILE A 100 24.01 0.59 -11.79
C ILE A 100 24.20 0.77 -13.31
N GLY A 101 23.45 1.70 -13.91
CA GLY A 101 23.58 2.08 -15.31
C GLY A 101 24.72 3.05 -15.61
N PHE A 102 25.59 3.35 -14.63
CA PHE A 102 26.72 4.29 -14.78
C PHE A 102 26.32 5.68 -15.31
N GLY A 103 25.12 6.14 -14.97
CA GLY A 103 24.57 7.44 -15.34
C GLY A 103 23.70 7.45 -16.61
N ASP A 104 23.66 6.35 -17.36
CA ASP A 104 22.86 6.20 -18.59
C ASP A 104 22.21 4.79 -18.64
N PRO A 105 21.20 4.52 -17.78
CA PRO A 105 20.58 3.22 -17.70
C PRO A 105 19.70 2.93 -18.93
N SER A 106 19.79 1.71 -19.48
CA SER A 106 18.87 1.27 -20.53
C SER A 106 17.45 1.06 -19.99
N THR A 107 16.45 1.09 -20.88
CA THR A 107 15.05 0.76 -20.56
C THR A 107 14.93 -0.65 -19.98
N GLU A 108 15.64 -1.63 -20.54
CA GLU A 108 15.65 -3.02 -20.05
C GLU A 108 16.19 -3.10 -18.61
N LEU A 109 17.30 -2.41 -18.31
CA LEU A 109 17.87 -2.36 -16.97
C LEU A 109 16.89 -1.71 -15.98
N THR A 110 16.31 -0.59 -16.37
CA THR A 110 15.33 0.16 -15.57
C THR A 110 14.15 -0.72 -15.20
N GLN A 111 13.48 -1.30 -16.21
CA GLN A 111 12.32 -2.15 -16.00
C GLN A 111 12.65 -3.43 -15.19
N THR A 112 13.82 -4.03 -15.43
CA THR A 112 14.27 -5.20 -14.68
C THR A 112 14.48 -4.88 -13.20
N ILE A 113 15.16 -3.78 -12.88
CA ILE A 113 15.36 -3.38 -11.49
C ILE A 113 14.02 -3.03 -10.84
N CYS A 114 13.13 -2.29 -11.52
CA CYS A 114 11.78 -2.01 -11.04
C CYS A 114 11.02 -3.31 -10.69
N ALA A 115 11.12 -4.36 -11.52
CA ALA A 115 10.49 -5.64 -11.22
C ALA A 115 11.06 -6.32 -9.97
N TYR A 116 12.38 -6.36 -9.80
CA TYR A 116 13.02 -7.05 -8.67
C TYR A 116 13.01 -6.25 -7.36
N TYR A 117 12.87 -4.93 -7.44
CA TYR A 117 12.91 -4.03 -6.28
C TYR A 117 11.97 -4.43 -5.13
N PRO A 118 10.66 -4.69 -5.33
CA PRO A 118 9.77 -5.09 -4.25
C PRO A 118 10.18 -6.42 -3.59
N SER A 119 10.65 -7.40 -4.38
CA SER A 119 11.15 -8.68 -3.87
C SER A 119 12.38 -8.52 -2.99
N PHE A 120 13.29 -7.63 -3.38
CA PHE A 120 14.48 -7.32 -2.61
C PHE A 120 14.12 -6.61 -1.29
N LEU A 121 13.28 -5.56 -1.35
CA LEU A 121 12.83 -4.84 -0.15
C LEU A 121 12.07 -5.76 0.82
N GLY A 122 11.17 -6.61 0.31
CA GLY A 122 10.43 -7.57 1.13
C GLY A 122 11.32 -8.61 1.79
N SER A 123 12.41 -8.99 1.14
CA SER A 123 13.42 -9.88 1.71
C SER A 123 14.26 -9.17 2.78
N LEU A 124 14.55 -7.88 2.61
CA LEU A 124 15.25 -7.08 3.63
C LEU A 124 14.48 -6.98 4.95
N VAL A 125 13.14 -7.08 4.95
CA VAL A 125 12.30 -7.06 6.17
C VAL A 125 12.67 -8.17 7.17
N VAL A 126 13.25 -9.28 6.69
CA VAL A 126 13.76 -10.38 7.53
C VAL A 126 14.76 -9.87 8.58
N ILE A 127 15.62 -8.93 8.19
CA ILE A 127 16.71 -8.42 9.02
C ILE A 127 16.20 -7.61 10.23
N PRO A 128 15.42 -6.52 10.06
CA PRO A 128 14.93 -5.78 11.21
C PRO A 128 13.93 -6.60 12.02
N THR A 129 13.16 -7.53 11.42
CA THR A 129 12.29 -8.46 12.16
C THR A 129 13.07 -9.33 13.14
N TYR A 130 14.23 -9.87 12.73
CA TYR A 130 15.13 -10.60 13.62
C TYR A 130 15.53 -9.75 14.83
N PHE A 131 15.97 -8.51 14.59
CA PHE A 131 16.47 -7.64 15.66
C PHE A 131 15.35 -7.20 16.60
N VAL A 132 14.18 -6.86 16.09
CA VAL A 132 12.99 -6.54 16.89
C VAL A 132 12.63 -7.73 17.79
N GLY A 133 12.45 -8.92 17.22
CA GLY A 133 12.09 -10.12 17.99
C GLY A 133 13.16 -10.51 19.01
N LYS A 134 14.44 -10.45 18.62
CA LYS A 134 15.56 -10.68 19.53
C LYS A 134 15.57 -9.69 20.68
N TRP A 135 15.35 -8.41 20.39
CA TRP A 135 15.55 -7.38 21.38
C TRP A 135 14.37 -7.21 22.33
N ALA A 136 13.14 -7.34 21.84
CA ALA A 136 11.92 -7.26 22.65
C ALA A 136 11.85 -8.35 23.73
N PHE A 137 12.42 -9.52 23.47
CA PHE A 137 12.39 -10.66 24.39
C PHE A 137 13.75 -11.03 24.98
N ASN A 138 14.81 -10.34 24.56
CA ASN A 138 16.19 -10.67 24.89
C ASN A 138 16.58 -12.14 24.57
N ASP A 139 16.00 -12.70 23.50
CA ASP A 139 16.21 -14.09 23.09
C ASP A 139 16.45 -14.17 21.57
N ARG A 140 17.66 -14.62 21.18
CA ARG A 140 18.04 -14.77 19.76
C ARG A 140 17.20 -15.80 19.02
N ARG A 141 16.66 -16.80 19.73
CA ARG A 141 15.83 -17.87 19.14
C ARG A 141 14.50 -17.31 18.66
N ILE A 142 13.91 -16.38 19.41
CA ILE A 142 12.67 -15.69 19.02
C ILE A 142 12.93 -14.83 17.78
N GLY A 143 14.03 -14.08 17.75
CA GLY A 143 14.43 -13.32 16.57
C GLY A 143 14.60 -14.19 15.33
N LEU A 144 15.29 -15.33 15.44
CA LEU A 144 15.52 -16.25 14.31
C LEU A 144 14.22 -16.87 13.81
N LEU A 145 13.36 -17.33 14.71
CA LEU A 145 12.06 -17.88 14.31
C LEU A 145 11.16 -16.80 13.69
N ALA A 146 11.16 -15.57 14.22
CA ALA A 146 10.40 -14.46 13.62
C ALA A 146 10.88 -14.13 12.19
N ALA A 147 12.20 -14.10 11.99
CA ALA A 147 12.82 -13.90 10.68
C ALA A 147 12.47 -15.02 9.68
N PHE A 148 12.41 -16.27 10.15
CA PHE A 148 11.97 -17.40 9.33
C PHE A 148 10.48 -17.29 8.97
N LEU A 149 9.61 -16.93 9.92
CA LEU A 149 8.17 -16.82 9.68
C LEU A 149 7.82 -15.67 8.73
N ILE A 150 8.48 -14.51 8.85
CA ILE A 150 8.22 -13.39 7.93
C ILE A 150 8.75 -13.67 6.51
N ALA A 151 9.80 -14.49 6.37
CA ALA A 151 10.28 -14.94 5.06
C ALA A 151 9.21 -15.72 4.29
N LEU A 152 8.38 -16.49 5.02
CA LEU A 152 7.28 -17.33 4.52
C LEU A 152 5.90 -16.65 4.56
N ALA A 153 5.82 -15.38 4.97
CA ALA A 153 4.54 -14.74 5.24
C ALA A 153 3.69 -14.63 3.94
N PRO A 154 2.43 -15.10 3.95
CA PRO A 154 1.51 -15.00 2.82
C PRO A 154 0.79 -13.62 2.81
N GLY A 155 -0.29 -13.52 2.04
CA GLY A 155 -1.25 -12.44 2.11
C GLY A 155 -0.82 -11.16 1.42
N GLN A 156 -1.36 -10.05 1.92
CA GLN A 156 -1.02 -8.71 1.45
C GLN A 156 0.47 -8.39 1.57
N PHE A 157 1.18 -8.98 2.54
CA PHE A 157 2.63 -8.80 2.64
C PHE A 157 3.38 -9.46 1.48
N LEU A 158 3.00 -10.69 1.11
CA LEU A 158 3.55 -11.38 -0.06
C LEU A 158 3.15 -10.66 -1.34
N SER A 159 1.87 -10.39 -1.55
CA SER A 159 1.35 -9.82 -2.81
C SER A 159 1.93 -8.44 -3.14
N ARG A 160 2.44 -7.72 -2.13
CA ARG A 160 3.11 -6.41 -2.30
C ARG A 160 4.64 -6.51 -2.35
N ALA A 161 5.17 -7.71 -2.15
CA ALA A 161 6.60 -8.01 -2.16
C ALA A 161 6.99 -8.98 -3.28
N ILE A 162 6.05 -9.44 -4.10
CA ILE A 162 6.35 -10.29 -5.26
C ILE A 162 6.97 -9.48 -6.40
N ILE A 163 7.76 -10.17 -7.22
CA ILE A 163 8.44 -9.57 -8.37
C ILE A 163 7.43 -8.92 -9.31
N GLY A 164 7.69 -7.70 -9.76
CA GLY A 164 6.81 -6.94 -10.66
C GLY A 164 5.79 -6.04 -9.95
N PHE A 165 5.56 -6.18 -8.63
CA PHE A 165 4.63 -5.33 -7.88
C PHE A 165 5.39 -4.13 -7.29
N ASN A 166 5.94 -3.27 -8.16
CA ASN A 166 6.82 -2.16 -7.79
C ASN A 166 6.06 -1.00 -7.12
N ASP A 167 5.62 -1.21 -5.89
CA ASP A 167 4.80 -0.28 -5.13
C ASP A 167 5.43 0.02 -3.77
N HIS A 168 5.22 1.22 -3.25
CA HIS A 168 5.82 1.72 -2.02
C HIS A 168 5.42 0.93 -0.77
N HIS A 169 4.33 0.16 -0.82
CA HIS A 169 3.80 -0.58 0.33
C HIS A 169 4.79 -1.51 1.04
N ILE A 170 5.69 -2.18 0.31
CA ILE A 170 6.69 -3.03 0.94
C ILE A 170 7.81 -2.21 1.59
N ALA A 171 8.12 -1.03 1.05
CA ALA A 171 9.01 -0.06 1.69
C ALA A 171 8.40 0.46 3.00
N GLU A 172 7.09 0.65 3.07
CA GLU A 172 6.40 1.00 4.31
C GLU A 172 6.61 -0.06 5.40
N ALA A 173 6.43 -1.35 5.08
CA ALA A 173 6.67 -2.44 6.02
C ALA A 173 8.14 -2.51 6.46
N LEU A 174 9.07 -2.34 5.53
CA LEU A 174 10.50 -2.31 5.83
C LEU A 174 10.86 -1.14 6.76
N LEU A 175 10.51 0.09 6.37
CA LEU A 175 10.88 1.29 7.09
C LEU A 175 10.23 1.35 8.46
N SER A 176 8.94 1.02 8.59
CA SER A 176 8.25 0.94 9.89
C SER A 176 8.89 -0.10 10.82
N THR A 177 9.33 -1.25 10.29
CA THR A 177 10.04 -2.27 11.08
C THR A 177 11.44 -1.81 11.48
N VAL A 178 12.14 -1.06 10.63
CA VAL A 178 13.45 -0.45 10.96
C VAL A 178 13.29 0.63 12.03
N VAL A 179 12.24 1.46 11.96
CA VAL A 179 11.91 2.43 13.02
C VAL A 179 11.66 1.71 14.34
N ALA A 180 10.85 0.65 14.34
CA ALA A 180 10.61 -0.19 15.52
C ALA A 180 11.92 -0.80 16.06
N MET A 181 12.79 -1.29 15.19
CA MET A 181 14.09 -1.87 15.54
C MET A 181 14.98 -0.87 16.29
N PHE A 182 15.18 0.33 15.74
CA PHE A 182 16.02 1.35 16.38
C PHE A 182 15.38 1.95 17.63
N LEU A 183 14.04 2.08 17.67
CA LEU A 183 13.33 2.52 18.86
C LEU A 183 13.56 1.54 20.02
N ILE A 184 13.37 0.24 19.78
CA ILE A 184 13.64 -0.81 20.77
C ILE A 184 15.10 -0.79 21.22
N ALA A 185 16.05 -0.60 20.31
CA ALA A 185 17.47 -0.47 20.66
C ALA A 185 17.74 0.71 21.60
N GLY A 186 17.14 1.87 21.32
CA GLY A 186 17.24 3.07 22.17
C GLY A 186 16.63 2.87 23.55
N LEU A 187 15.45 2.23 23.61
CA LEU A 187 14.77 1.92 24.88
C LEU A 187 15.60 0.98 25.77
N ARG A 188 16.14 -0.10 25.18
CA ARG A 188 17.03 -1.03 25.89
C ARG A 188 18.26 -0.34 26.45
N ARG A 189 18.86 0.54 25.66
CA ARG A 189 20.05 1.28 26.11
C ARG A 189 19.72 2.27 27.23
N SER A 190 18.51 2.82 27.21
CA SER A 190 17.98 3.71 28.24
C SER A 190 17.66 2.99 29.56
N GLU A 191 17.50 1.67 29.59
CA GLU A 191 17.37 0.91 30.86
C GLU A 191 18.70 0.80 31.60
N SER A 192 19.82 0.72 30.87
CA SER A 192 21.15 0.59 31.46
C SER A 192 21.75 1.90 31.98
N SER A 193 21.09 3.02 31.73
CA SER A 193 21.54 4.37 32.10
C SER A 193 20.54 4.91 33.11
N ASP A 194 20.94 5.12 34.37
CA ASP A 194 20.09 5.69 35.43
C ASP A 194 19.81 7.18 35.13
N PHE A 195 18.95 7.41 34.15
CA PHE A 195 18.76 8.68 33.48
C PHE A 195 17.80 9.55 34.31
N THR A 196 18.34 10.52 35.05
CA THR A 196 17.56 11.49 35.84
C THR A 196 17.98 12.92 35.50
N LEU A 197 17.08 13.89 35.73
CA LEU A 197 17.37 15.30 35.44
C LEU A 197 18.52 15.84 36.31
N SER A 198 18.64 15.34 37.55
CA SER A 198 19.77 15.61 38.44
C SER A 198 21.09 15.08 37.86
N HIS A 199 21.11 13.82 37.44
CA HIS A 199 22.29 13.24 36.82
C HIS A 199 22.66 13.87 35.48
N LEU A 200 21.68 14.36 34.71
CA LEU A 200 21.90 15.12 33.48
C LEU A 200 22.54 16.48 33.76
N ARG A 201 22.11 17.17 34.83
CA ARG A 201 22.72 18.42 35.28
C ARG A 201 24.16 18.23 35.75
N GLU A 202 24.46 17.10 36.37
CA GLU A 202 25.79 16.78 36.91
C GLU A 202 26.76 16.27 35.84
N ASN A 203 26.33 15.39 34.94
CA ASN A 203 27.20 14.69 33.99
C ASN A 203 27.06 15.20 32.54
N GLY A 204 26.13 16.13 32.29
CA GLY A 204 25.91 16.76 30.99
C GLY A 204 25.61 15.77 29.87
N PHE A 205 26.10 16.09 28.66
CA PHE A 205 25.87 15.32 27.43
C PHE A 205 26.35 13.86 27.49
N SER A 206 27.27 13.53 28.39
CA SER A 206 27.80 12.17 28.53
C SER A 206 26.72 11.14 28.88
N GLN A 207 25.62 11.56 29.52
CA GLN A 207 24.46 10.72 29.86
C GLN A 207 23.60 10.36 28.67
N ILE A 208 23.44 11.29 27.70
CA ILE A 208 22.56 11.12 26.54
C ILE A 208 23.32 10.46 25.38
N ARG A 209 24.63 10.69 25.31
CA ARG A 209 25.51 10.18 24.25
C ARG A 209 25.32 8.69 23.91
N PRO A 210 25.08 7.76 24.87
CA PRO A 210 24.90 6.35 24.54
C PRO A 210 23.55 6.00 23.91
N ILE A 211 22.49 6.78 24.18
CA ILE A 211 21.12 6.51 23.70
C ILE A 211 20.79 7.29 22.43
N LEU A 212 21.40 8.47 22.25
CA LEU A 212 21.09 9.42 21.18
C LEU A 212 21.20 8.82 19.77
N PRO A 213 22.23 8.04 19.39
CA PRO A 213 22.33 7.50 18.03
C PRO A 213 21.12 6.67 17.63
N TYR A 214 20.56 5.90 18.56
CA TYR A 214 19.39 5.05 18.28
C TYR A 214 18.13 5.88 18.07
N PHE A 215 17.91 6.94 18.86
CA PHE A 215 16.77 7.83 18.69
C PHE A 215 16.90 8.72 17.44
N LEU A 216 18.11 9.18 17.11
CA LEU A 216 18.37 9.88 15.84
C LEU A 216 18.13 8.98 14.63
N LEU A 217 18.60 7.72 14.66
CA LEU A 217 18.32 6.74 13.61
C LEU A 217 16.81 6.43 13.53
N THR A 218 16.14 6.31 14.66
CA THR A 218 14.67 6.14 14.70
C THR A 218 13.97 7.33 14.02
N GLY A 219 14.39 8.56 14.32
CA GLY A 219 13.87 9.77 13.67
C GLY A 219 14.20 9.86 12.18
N PHE A 220 15.41 9.47 11.78
CA PHE A 220 15.83 9.43 10.38
C PHE A 220 14.98 8.44 9.58
N PHE A 221 14.78 7.22 10.07
CA PHE A 221 13.94 6.23 9.39
C PHE A 221 12.45 6.57 9.46
N LEU A 222 12.00 7.30 10.50
CA LEU A 222 10.63 7.83 10.54
C LEU A 222 10.43 8.92 9.50
N GLY A 223 11.41 9.82 9.33
CA GLY A 223 11.45 10.79 8.25
C GLY A 223 11.45 10.10 6.89
N ALA A 224 12.34 9.12 6.68
CA ALA A 224 12.40 8.34 5.45
C ALA A 224 11.06 7.66 5.13
N TYR A 225 10.42 7.06 6.14
CA TYR A 225 9.10 6.48 5.99
C TYR A 225 8.04 7.53 5.60
N THR A 226 8.08 8.71 6.20
CA THR A 226 7.20 9.83 5.85
C THR A 226 7.40 10.31 4.42
N LEU A 227 8.63 10.25 3.92
CA LEU A 227 8.94 10.59 2.53
C LEU A 227 8.70 9.42 1.56
N ALA A 228 8.48 8.19 2.04
CA ALA A 228 8.09 7.05 1.22
C ALA A 228 6.57 6.86 1.13
N TRP A 229 5.81 7.33 2.13
CA TRP A 229 4.35 7.24 2.12
C TRP A 229 3.66 8.36 2.87
N LYS A 230 2.67 8.98 2.21
CA LYS A 230 1.88 10.09 2.76
C LYS A 230 1.09 9.73 4.03
N GLY A 231 0.76 8.45 4.23
CA GLY A 231 0.05 7.97 5.42
C GLY A 231 0.93 7.67 6.64
N ALA A 232 2.25 7.84 6.55
CA ALA A 232 3.20 7.47 7.62
C ALA A 232 2.96 8.19 8.96
N LEU A 233 2.14 9.26 8.95
CA LEU A 233 1.70 9.95 10.16
C LEU A 233 1.07 8.98 11.17
N PHE A 234 0.41 7.93 10.69
CA PHE A 234 -0.16 6.90 11.54
C PHE A 234 0.90 6.23 12.40
N PHE A 235 2.10 5.98 11.90
CA PHE A 235 3.17 5.36 12.68
C PHE A 235 3.82 6.36 13.65
N SER A 236 3.95 7.63 13.26
CA SER A 236 4.28 8.71 14.21
C SER A 236 3.28 8.75 15.36
N PHE A 237 1.99 8.56 15.07
CA PHE A 237 0.95 8.45 16.09
C PHE A 237 1.13 7.20 16.97
N ILE A 238 1.49 6.04 16.43
CA ILE A 238 1.84 4.83 17.23
C ILE A 238 2.98 5.12 18.21
N ILE A 239 4.04 5.79 17.75
CA ILE A 239 5.16 6.18 18.62
C ILE A 239 4.68 7.16 19.70
N GLY A 240 3.84 8.13 19.35
CA GLY A 240 3.25 9.08 20.30
C GLY A 240 2.38 8.41 21.37
N VAL A 241 1.53 7.45 20.98
CA VAL A 241 0.72 6.64 21.90
C VAL A 241 1.62 5.84 22.82
N TYR A 242 2.66 5.18 22.28
CA TYR A 242 3.61 4.43 23.09
C TYR A 242 4.35 5.32 24.08
N ILE A 243 4.93 6.44 23.64
CA ILE A 243 5.66 7.37 24.51
C ILE A 243 4.75 7.85 25.63
N THR A 244 3.50 8.20 25.32
CA THR A 244 2.51 8.65 26.31
C THR A 244 2.16 7.53 27.32
N ALA A 245 1.89 6.32 26.85
CA ALA A 245 1.61 5.18 27.70
C ALA A 245 2.82 4.83 28.60
N GLN A 246 4.03 4.88 28.05
CA GLN A 246 5.25 4.59 28.79
C GLN A 246 5.57 5.68 29.82
N HIS A 247 5.24 6.95 29.57
CA HIS A 247 5.30 8.01 30.58
C HIS A 247 4.40 7.70 31.78
N ILE A 248 3.16 7.26 31.53
CA ILE A 248 2.22 6.86 32.58
C ILE A 248 2.78 5.69 33.38
N ILE A 249 3.25 4.64 32.71
CA ILE A 249 3.80 3.44 33.34
C ILE A 249 5.03 3.78 34.20
N ASP A 250 5.96 4.58 33.69
CA ASP A 250 7.17 4.94 34.42
C ASP A 250 6.87 5.86 35.61
N HIS A 251 5.98 6.84 35.46
CA HIS A 251 5.53 7.67 36.58
C HIS A 251 4.87 6.84 37.69
N MET A 252 3.95 5.94 37.32
CA MET A 252 3.24 5.08 38.28
C MET A 252 4.16 4.13 39.05
N HIS A 253 5.29 3.75 38.43
CA HIS A 253 6.33 2.92 39.04
C HIS A 253 7.45 3.74 39.72
N GLY A 254 7.35 5.07 39.76
CA GLY A 254 8.37 5.94 40.37
C GLY A 254 9.69 6.00 39.61
N ARG A 255 9.67 5.68 38.30
CA ARG A 255 10.83 5.74 37.40
C ARG A 255 10.92 7.12 36.74
N SER A 256 12.11 7.45 36.24
CA SER A 256 12.31 8.64 35.42
C SER A 256 11.60 8.53 34.08
N THR A 257 11.10 9.67 33.59
CA THR A 257 10.40 9.81 32.30
C THR A 257 11.20 10.64 31.31
N GLU A 258 12.27 11.29 31.77
CA GLU A 258 13.07 12.28 31.04
C GLU A 258 13.70 11.72 29.76
N TYR A 259 14.06 10.42 29.77
CA TYR A 259 14.60 9.75 28.59
C TYR A 259 13.56 9.63 27.46
N LEU A 260 12.27 9.53 27.78
CA LEU A 260 11.18 9.48 26.80
C LEU A 260 10.95 10.85 26.17
N ALA A 261 11.09 11.93 26.94
CA ALA A 261 11.02 13.29 26.41
C ALA A 261 12.17 13.56 25.43
N ILE A 262 13.41 13.30 25.84
CA ILE A 262 14.59 13.56 25.00
C ILE A 262 14.61 12.64 23.78
N GLY A 263 14.33 11.35 23.96
CA GLY A 263 14.23 10.40 22.86
C GLY A 263 13.11 10.78 21.89
N GLY A 264 11.92 11.12 22.39
CA GLY A 264 10.80 11.58 21.60
C GLY A 264 11.10 12.86 20.81
N MET A 265 11.71 13.86 21.46
CA MET A 265 12.16 15.09 20.79
C MET A 265 13.15 14.79 19.67
N ALA A 266 14.18 13.97 19.93
CA ALA A 266 15.21 13.62 18.96
C ALA A 266 14.63 12.88 17.74
N ILE A 267 13.67 11.97 17.97
CA ILE A 267 12.97 11.26 16.88
C ILE A 267 12.19 12.27 16.02
N PHE A 268 11.35 13.09 16.65
CA PHE A 268 10.38 13.92 15.94
C PHE A 268 11.04 15.12 15.27
N ILE A 269 12.11 15.70 15.84
CA ILE A 269 12.83 16.81 15.21
C ILE A 269 13.59 16.37 13.95
N VAL A 270 14.21 15.19 13.96
CA VAL A 270 14.92 14.67 12.79
C VAL A 270 13.93 14.41 11.65
N ALA A 271 12.82 13.73 11.96
CA ALA A 271 11.76 13.50 10.97
C ALA A 271 11.18 14.83 10.45
N LEU A 272 10.95 15.82 11.33
CA LEU A 272 10.43 17.13 10.96
C LEU A 272 11.37 17.87 10.00
N VAL A 273 12.68 17.87 10.27
CA VAL A 273 13.66 18.51 9.39
C VAL A 273 13.62 17.89 7.99
N MET A 274 13.55 16.56 7.88
CA MET A 274 13.43 15.87 6.59
C MET A 274 12.15 16.26 5.82
N VAL A 275 11.02 16.36 6.54
CA VAL A 275 9.74 16.79 5.96
C VAL A 275 9.79 18.25 5.50
N LEU A 276 10.40 19.15 6.29
CA LEU A 276 10.53 20.57 5.93
C LEU A 276 11.37 20.78 4.67
N LEU A 277 12.42 19.97 4.48
CA LEU A 277 13.31 20.04 3.32
C LEU A 277 12.71 19.46 2.03
N THR A 278 11.62 18.70 2.12
CA THR A 278 11.00 18.05 0.97
C THR A 278 9.91 18.95 0.37
N PRO A 279 9.85 19.21 -0.94
CA PRO A 279 8.85 20.09 -1.55
C PRO A 279 7.40 19.71 -1.23
N ALA A 280 6.98 18.49 -1.56
CA ALA A 280 5.63 17.98 -1.33
C ALA A 280 5.61 16.50 -0.87
N ILE A 281 4.49 16.07 -0.27
CA ILE A 281 4.27 14.69 0.21
C ILE A 281 2.81 14.28 -0.09
N GLY A 282 2.45 14.18 -1.37
CA GLY A 282 1.11 13.71 -1.78
C GLY A 282 -0.06 14.48 -1.15
N GLY A 283 0.07 15.80 -1.00
CA GLY A 283 -0.92 16.67 -0.35
C GLY A 283 -0.96 16.63 1.19
N THR A 284 -0.08 15.86 1.86
CA THR A 284 -0.16 15.65 3.32
C THR A 284 0.94 16.34 4.13
N LYS A 285 1.86 17.09 3.47
CA LYS A 285 3.03 17.70 4.11
C LYS A 285 2.67 18.53 5.34
N ASP A 286 1.66 19.37 5.25
CA ASP A 286 1.21 20.22 6.37
C ASP A 286 0.72 19.41 7.57
N LEU A 287 0.00 18.32 7.30
CA LEU A 287 -0.49 17.42 8.35
C LEU A 287 0.68 16.72 9.04
N GLN A 288 1.70 16.30 8.29
CA GLN A 288 2.94 15.73 8.82
C GLN A 288 3.69 16.73 9.71
N ILE A 289 3.85 17.98 9.26
CA ILE A 289 4.48 19.06 10.03
C ILE A 289 3.75 19.26 11.36
N LYS A 290 2.42 19.41 11.33
CA LYS A 290 1.59 19.60 12.54
C LYS A 290 1.74 18.41 13.50
N GLY A 291 1.65 17.18 13.00
CA GLY A 291 1.77 15.98 13.82
C GLY A 291 3.15 15.81 14.47
N LEU A 292 4.22 16.08 13.72
CA LEU A 292 5.59 16.00 14.22
C LEU A 292 5.91 17.13 15.22
N LEU A 293 5.44 18.35 14.97
CA LEU A 293 5.55 19.45 15.94
C LEU A 293 4.78 19.16 17.23
N ALA A 294 3.58 18.59 17.12
CA ALA A 294 2.77 18.23 18.29
C ALA A 294 3.50 17.24 19.20
N GLY A 295 4.10 16.17 18.63
CA GLY A 295 4.90 15.22 19.41
C GLY A 295 6.16 15.86 20.01
N PHE A 296 6.89 16.65 19.23
CA PHE A 296 8.10 17.36 19.68
C PHE A 296 7.84 18.23 20.92
N VAL A 297 6.70 18.91 20.98
CA VAL A 297 6.29 19.77 22.11
C VAL A 297 5.65 18.98 23.26
N ALA A 298 4.83 17.97 22.95
CA ALA A 298 4.05 17.25 23.95
C ALA A 298 4.93 16.42 24.90
N PHE A 299 5.95 15.71 24.40
CA PHE A 299 6.72 14.78 25.24
C PHE A 299 7.51 15.47 26.37
N PRO A 300 8.17 16.63 26.14
CA PRO A 300 8.76 17.41 27.23
C PRO A 300 7.73 17.86 28.28
N ILE A 301 6.55 18.32 27.85
CA ILE A 301 5.48 18.75 28.77
C ILE A 301 5.06 17.58 29.67
N LEU A 302 4.87 16.38 29.10
CA LEU A 302 4.55 15.18 29.87
C LEU A 302 5.61 14.86 30.93
N SER A 303 6.89 14.99 30.61
CA SER A 303 7.98 14.79 31.56
C SER A 303 8.07 15.91 32.61
N ILE A 304 7.82 17.17 32.26
CA ILE A 304 7.81 18.30 33.21
C ILE A 304 6.69 18.13 34.24
N ILE A 305 5.47 17.77 33.79
CA ILE A 305 4.34 17.48 34.69
C ILE A 305 4.69 16.34 35.63
N SER A 306 5.27 15.26 35.09
CA SER A 306 5.70 14.08 35.87
C SER A 306 6.74 14.46 36.94
N TYR A 307 7.75 15.23 36.56
CA TYR A 307 8.79 15.73 37.45
C TYR A 307 8.21 16.60 38.57
N TYR A 308 7.38 17.59 38.25
CA TYR A 308 6.77 18.48 39.22
C TYR A 308 5.87 17.73 40.22
N MET A 309 5.08 16.77 39.74
CA MET A 309 4.24 15.94 40.60
C MET A 309 5.06 15.07 41.57
N ARG A 310 6.20 14.53 41.11
CA ARG A 310 7.13 13.78 41.98
C ARG A 310 7.81 14.69 43.01
N GLU A 311 8.28 15.87 42.58
CA GLU A 311 8.92 16.86 43.45
C GLU A 311 7.98 17.34 44.56
N LYS A 312 6.70 17.58 44.22
CA LYS A 312 5.64 17.96 45.16
C LYS A 312 5.02 16.80 45.94
N GLN A 313 5.51 15.57 45.75
CA GLN A 313 5.00 14.35 46.39
C GLN A 313 3.48 14.16 46.23
N LEU A 314 2.94 14.55 45.06
CA LEU A 314 1.53 14.40 44.75
C LEU A 314 1.16 12.93 44.55
N ASN A 315 -0.13 12.62 44.70
CA ASN A 315 -0.60 11.26 44.46
C ASN A 315 -0.36 10.85 42.99
N ARG A 316 0.35 9.74 42.79
CA ARG A 316 0.69 9.17 41.47
C ARG A 316 -0.49 9.04 40.50
N TYR A 317 -1.71 8.85 41.00
CA TYR A 317 -2.92 8.75 40.16
C TYR A 317 -3.34 10.06 39.50
N TYR A 318 -2.86 11.22 39.98
CA TYR A 318 -3.12 12.51 39.34
C TYR A 318 -2.41 12.66 37.99
N TYR A 319 -1.30 11.95 37.78
CA TYR A 319 -0.57 12.03 36.51
C TYR A 319 -1.37 11.43 35.34
N PRO A 320 -1.86 10.17 35.40
CA PRO A 320 -2.77 9.63 34.38
C PRO A 320 -4.02 10.50 34.17
N LEU A 321 -4.60 11.03 35.26
CA LEU A 321 -5.76 11.92 35.17
C LEU A 321 -5.43 13.22 34.41
N SER A 322 -4.28 13.83 34.68
CA SER A 322 -3.85 15.04 33.97
C SER A 322 -3.67 14.81 32.47
N ILE A 323 -3.13 13.65 32.08
CA ILE A 323 -3.00 13.25 30.67
C ILE A 323 -4.38 13.02 30.05
N ALA A 324 -5.30 12.37 30.76
CA ALA A 324 -6.66 12.17 30.29
C ALA A 324 -7.41 13.49 30.08
N VAL A 325 -7.24 14.46 30.99
CA VAL A 325 -7.81 15.81 30.86
C VAL A 325 -7.21 16.56 29.67
N LEU A 326 -5.88 16.55 29.51
CA LEU A 326 -5.19 17.17 28.37
C LEU A 326 -5.63 16.57 27.03
N PHE A 327 -5.74 15.25 26.98
CA PHE A 327 -6.22 14.54 25.79
C PHE A 327 -7.68 14.85 25.49
N GLY A 328 -8.56 14.86 26.52
CA GLY A 328 -9.96 15.25 26.38
C GLY A 328 -10.13 16.69 25.88
N ALA A 329 -9.33 17.63 26.40
CA ALA A 329 -9.30 19.01 25.91
C ALA A 329 -8.84 19.09 24.44
N GLY A 330 -7.81 18.31 24.07
CA GLY A 330 -7.34 18.21 22.69
C GLY A 330 -8.40 17.67 21.73
N ILE A 331 -9.14 16.63 22.13
CA ILE A 331 -10.26 16.10 21.33
C ILE A 331 -11.37 17.14 21.21
N LEU A 332 -11.76 17.81 22.29
CA LEU A 332 -12.81 18.84 22.23
C LEU A 332 -12.45 19.99 21.29
N LEU A 333 -11.17 20.37 21.25
CA LEU A 333 -10.65 21.36 20.28
C LEU A 333 -10.62 20.81 18.84
N ALA A 334 -10.24 19.54 18.65
CA ALA A 334 -10.20 18.90 17.33
C ALA A 334 -11.59 18.61 16.75
N ARG A 335 -12.59 18.36 17.61
CA ARG A 335 -13.98 18.07 17.20
C ARG A 335 -14.70 19.28 16.58
N VAL A 336 -14.12 20.47 16.69
CA VAL A 336 -14.57 21.69 16.00
C VAL A 336 -14.05 21.75 14.55
N VAL A 337 -13.10 20.89 14.17
CA VAL A 337 -12.28 21.07 12.95
C VAL A 337 -12.39 19.92 11.94
N SER A 338 -12.92 18.74 12.28
CA SER A 338 -13.10 17.69 11.26
C SER A 338 -14.28 16.75 11.48
N GLU A 339 -15.07 16.55 10.43
CA GLU A 339 -15.95 15.40 10.27
C GLU A 339 -15.11 14.19 9.85
N SER A 340 -15.18 13.09 10.61
CA SER A 340 -14.47 11.86 10.26
C SER A 340 -15.39 10.90 9.49
N ALA A 341 -14.95 10.53 8.30
CA ALA A 341 -15.54 9.52 7.43
C ALA A 341 -15.46 8.10 8.04
N TYR A 342 -16.51 7.33 7.81
CA TYR A 342 -16.62 5.90 8.16
C TYR A 342 -15.80 5.03 7.20
N ALA A 343 -15.26 3.91 7.69
CA ALA A 343 -14.57 2.90 6.88
C ALA A 343 -15.19 1.50 7.10
N LEU A 344 -15.11 0.65 6.08
CA LEU A 344 -15.73 -0.68 6.03
C LEU A 344 -14.85 -1.77 6.70
N PRO A 345 -15.31 -2.47 7.75
CA PRO A 345 -14.46 -3.35 8.55
C PRO A 345 -13.92 -4.59 7.82
N LEU A 346 -12.66 -4.98 8.09
CA LEU A 346 -11.96 -6.18 7.56
C LEU A 346 -12.71 -7.50 7.78
N LEU A 347 -13.36 -7.64 8.93
CA LEU A 347 -14.05 -8.88 9.30
C LEU A 347 -15.38 -9.04 8.55
N MET A 348 -15.76 -8.06 7.71
CA MET A 348 -16.97 -8.11 6.90
C MET A 348 -16.63 -8.43 5.44
N ARG A 349 -17.11 -9.57 4.94
CA ARG A 349 -17.12 -9.91 3.50
C ARG A 349 -18.57 -9.93 3.03
N GLY A 350 -18.94 -9.02 2.12
CA GLY A 350 -20.33 -8.87 1.68
C GLY A 350 -21.30 -8.53 2.82
N GLY A 351 -20.83 -7.81 3.85
CA GLY A 351 -21.61 -7.47 5.05
C GLY A 351 -21.68 -8.57 6.14
N GLN A 352 -21.04 -9.73 5.94
CA GLN A 352 -21.08 -10.87 6.88
C GLN A 352 -19.73 -11.11 7.57
N PHE A 353 -19.76 -11.52 8.84
CA PHE A 353 -18.55 -11.84 9.61
C PHE A 353 -17.79 -13.05 9.02
N SER A 354 -16.48 -12.91 8.77
CA SER A 354 -15.64 -14.01 8.27
C SER A 354 -14.21 -13.95 8.79
N LEU A 355 -13.67 -15.11 9.18
CA LEU A 355 -12.25 -15.29 9.54
C LEU A 355 -11.36 -15.61 8.32
N GLN A 356 -11.96 -15.80 7.14
CA GLN A 356 -11.22 -16.12 5.92
C GLN A 356 -10.18 -15.05 5.54
N PRO A 357 -10.44 -13.74 5.67
CA PRO A 357 -9.42 -12.71 5.43
C PRO A 357 -8.20 -12.83 6.38
N LEU A 358 -8.42 -13.22 7.64
CA LEU A 358 -7.34 -13.41 8.61
C LEU A 358 -6.48 -14.62 8.23
N TRP A 359 -7.10 -15.74 7.87
CA TRP A 359 -6.38 -16.93 7.38
C TRP A 359 -5.61 -16.63 6.09
N TYR A 360 -6.25 -15.99 5.12
CA TYR A 360 -5.65 -15.63 3.84
C TYR A 360 -4.39 -14.77 4.01
N ASN A 361 -4.39 -13.86 4.99
CA ASN A 361 -3.27 -12.95 5.20
C ASN A 361 -2.13 -13.52 6.05
N PHE A 362 -2.43 -14.37 7.03
CA PHE A 362 -1.47 -14.72 8.08
C PHE A 362 -1.39 -16.22 8.40
N ALA A 363 -2.21 -17.06 7.78
CA ALA A 363 -2.39 -18.46 8.15
C ALA A 363 -2.57 -18.62 9.67
N LEU A 364 -1.92 -19.62 10.29
CA LEU A 364 -1.98 -19.83 11.74
C LEU A 364 -1.23 -18.75 12.55
N THR A 365 -0.28 -18.03 11.95
CA THR A 365 0.47 -16.99 12.67
C THR A 365 -0.44 -15.84 13.12
N GLY A 366 -1.47 -15.52 12.33
CA GLY A 366 -2.45 -14.49 12.68
C GLY A 366 -3.30 -14.85 13.90
N ILE A 367 -3.64 -16.13 14.09
CA ILE A 367 -4.42 -16.57 15.25
C ILE A 367 -3.53 -16.62 16.49
N LEU A 368 -2.34 -17.19 16.36
CA LEU A 368 -1.40 -17.36 17.47
C LEU A 368 -0.86 -16.03 17.99
N SER A 369 -0.73 -15.03 17.13
CA SER A 369 -0.32 -13.69 17.55
C SER A 369 -1.30 -13.03 18.51
N PHE A 370 -2.63 -13.24 18.35
CA PHE A 370 -3.62 -12.74 19.31
C PHE A 370 -3.45 -13.40 20.69
N PHE A 371 -3.23 -14.72 20.75
CA PHE A 371 -2.95 -15.41 22.02
C PHE A 371 -1.68 -14.90 22.69
N ALA A 372 -0.61 -14.70 21.90
CA ALA A 372 0.63 -14.13 22.40
C ALA A 372 0.42 -12.73 22.97
N LEU A 373 -0.39 -11.91 22.28
CA LEU A 373 -0.71 -10.55 22.70
C LEU A 373 -1.53 -10.54 23.99
N LEU A 374 -2.49 -11.46 24.17
CA LEU A 374 -3.23 -11.63 25.42
C LEU A 374 -2.31 -12.03 26.58
N ILE A 375 -1.36 -12.95 26.33
CA ILE A 375 -0.35 -13.34 27.34
C ILE A 375 0.53 -12.15 27.71
N LEU A 376 0.98 -11.37 26.72
CA LEU A 376 1.77 -10.17 26.96
C LEU A 376 1.00 -9.08 27.70
N ALA A 377 -0.28 -8.86 27.36
CA ALA A 377 -1.14 -7.94 28.08
C ALA A 377 -1.35 -8.39 29.54
N TYR A 378 -1.57 -9.69 29.77
CA TYR A 378 -1.66 -10.24 31.12
C TYR A 378 -0.35 -10.04 31.90
N ILE A 379 0.80 -10.33 31.30
CA ILE A 379 2.11 -10.06 31.91
C ILE A 379 2.28 -8.57 32.20
N ALA A 380 1.83 -7.69 31.31
CA ALA A 380 1.95 -6.26 31.48
C ALA A 380 1.09 -5.69 32.62
N ILE A 381 -0.09 -6.27 32.85
CA ILE A 381 -1.01 -5.85 33.92
C ILE A 381 -0.58 -6.41 35.28
N TYR A 382 -0.21 -7.69 35.33
CA TYR A 382 -0.03 -8.41 36.59
C TYR A 382 1.43 -8.66 36.98
N ARG A 383 2.39 -8.41 36.09
CA ARG A 383 3.83 -8.55 36.34
C ARG A 383 4.57 -7.29 35.90
N ARG A 384 5.88 -7.24 36.16
CA ARG A 384 6.74 -6.16 35.63
C ARG A 384 6.95 -6.38 34.13
N ASN A 385 6.38 -5.49 33.32
CA ASN A 385 6.66 -5.43 31.88
C ASN A 385 7.96 -4.67 31.61
N ASN A 386 8.61 -5.03 30.51
CA ASN A 386 9.75 -4.26 29.98
C ASN A 386 9.27 -3.24 28.94
N ARG A 387 10.06 -2.19 28.75
CA ARG A 387 9.71 -1.05 27.88
C ARG A 387 9.49 -1.49 26.42
N GLU A 388 10.31 -2.43 25.96
CA GLU A 388 10.25 -2.97 24.60
C GLU A 388 8.97 -3.78 24.36
N GLN A 389 8.54 -4.54 25.36
CA GLN A 389 7.31 -5.33 25.29
C GLN A 389 6.08 -4.43 25.32
N THR A 390 6.11 -3.34 26.11
CA THR A 390 5.06 -2.30 26.06
C THR A 390 4.94 -1.72 24.66
N PHE A 391 6.06 -1.36 24.02
CA PHE A 391 6.04 -0.87 22.64
C PHE A 391 5.47 -1.91 21.67
N LEU A 392 5.89 -3.18 21.77
CA LEU A 392 5.38 -4.25 20.90
C LEU A 392 3.86 -4.46 21.06
N ILE A 393 3.32 -4.35 22.28
CA ILE A 393 1.88 -4.42 22.54
C ILE A 393 1.18 -3.24 21.87
N VAL A 394 1.63 -2.00 22.13
CA VAL A 394 1.02 -0.79 21.56
C VAL A 394 1.05 -0.84 20.04
N TRP A 395 2.21 -1.15 19.45
CA TRP A 395 2.36 -1.28 18.01
C TRP A 395 1.40 -2.34 17.43
N SER A 396 1.34 -3.52 18.05
CA SER A 396 0.46 -4.60 17.56
C SER A 396 -1.02 -4.24 17.66
N VAL A 397 -1.47 -3.66 18.79
CA VAL A 397 -2.86 -3.25 18.98
C VAL A 397 -3.26 -2.16 17.99
N MET A 398 -2.40 -1.18 17.76
CA MET A 398 -2.69 -0.08 16.82
C MET A 398 -2.76 -0.58 15.38
N ILE A 399 -1.85 -1.47 14.95
CA ILE A 399 -1.93 -2.08 13.62
C ILE A 399 -3.15 -2.97 13.49
N ILE A 400 -3.51 -3.77 14.50
CA ILE A 400 -4.76 -4.54 14.50
C ILE A 400 -5.96 -3.59 14.34
N TRP A 401 -6.00 -2.48 15.07
CA TRP A 401 -7.08 -1.50 14.98
C TRP A 401 -7.21 -0.89 13.57
N ALA A 402 -6.10 -0.54 12.94
CA ALA A 402 -6.10 -0.05 11.54
C ALA A 402 -6.52 -1.16 10.56
N MET A 403 -5.96 -2.36 10.73
CA MET A 403 -6.27 -3.53 9.91
C MET A 403 -7.75 -3.90 10.00
N LEU A 404 -8.37 -3.85 11.19
CA LEU A 404 -9.79 -4.11 11.39
C LEU A 404 -10.69 -3.10 10.65
N GLN A 405 -10.20 -1.89 10.39
CA GLN A 405 -10.93 -0.89 9.60
C GLN A 405 -10.75 -1.06 8.10
N GLN A 406 -9.59 -1.56 7.64
CA GLN A 406 -9.30 -1.70 6.22
C GLN A 406 -8.35 -2.87 5.97
N ASN A 407 -8.76 -3.85 5.15
CA ASN A 407 -7.94 -5.01 4.80
C ASN A 407 -6.60 -4.65 4.14
N ARG A 408 -6.53 -3.47 3.50
CA ARG A 408 -5.29 -3.02 2.89
C ARG A 408 -4.14 -2.90 3.89
N PHE A 409 -4.37 -2.66 5.19
CA PHE A 409 -3.29 -2.55 6.18
C PHE A 409 -2.75 -3.89 6.71
N ALA A 410 -3.22 -5.03 6.19
CA ALA A 410 -2.79 -6.35 6.65
C ALA A 410 -1.27 -6.60 6.49
N TYR A 411 -0.61 -6.00 5.48
CA TYR A 411 0.84 -6.18 5.26
C TYR A 411 1.70 -5.67 6.43
N TYR A 412 1.26 -4.66 7.17
CA TYR A 412 1.96 -4.21 8.38
C TYR A 412 1.93 -5.27 9.48
N TYR A 413 0.77 -5.91 9.65
CA TYR A 413 0.57 -6.84 10.76
C TYR A 413 1.37 -8.13 10.60
N SER A 414 1.78 -8.51 9.39
CA SER A 414 2.57 -9.73 9.15
C SER A 414 3.85 -9.77 9.98
N VAL A 415 4.51 -8.62 10.18
CA VAL A 415 5.72 -8.52 11.01
C VAL A 415 5.40 -8.77 12.48
N ASN A 416 4.37 -8.11 13.01
CA ASN A 416 3.90 -8.29 14.38
C ASN A 416 3.46 -9.74 14.62
N ALA A 417 2.69 -10.31 13.69
CA ALA A 417 2.19 -11.67 13.75
C ALA A 417 3.34 -12.69 13.78
N ALA A 418 4.37 -12.50 12.95
CA ALA A 418 5.57 -13.33 12.94
C ALA A 418 6.33 -13.28 14.27
N ILE A 419 6.54 -12.09 14.84
CA ILE A 419 7.26 -11.92 16.12
C ILE A 419 6.49 -12.53 17.29
N LEU A 420 5.19 -12.26 17.37
CA LEU A 420 4.31 -12.75 18.44
C LEU A 420 4.14 -14.28 18.36
N SER A 421 4.00 -14.83 17.17
CA SER A 421 3.95 -16.29 16.96
C SER A 421 5.28 -16.96 17.27
N ALA A 422 6.40 -16.34 16.90
CA ALA A 422 7.73 -16.82 17.25
C ALA A 422 7.95 -16.89 18.76
N TYR A 423 7.46 -15.89 19.52
CA TYR A 423 7.48 -15.93 20.98
C TYR A 423 6.78 -17.19 21.52
N LEU A 424 5.57 -17.50 21.06
CA LEU A 424 4.86 -18.72 21.49
C LEU A 424 5.57 -20.00 21.04
N GLY A 425 6.06 -20.04 19.80
CA GLY A 425 6.82 -21.18 19.29
C GLY A 425 8.04 -21.49 20.16
N ILE A 426 8.81 -20.47 20.56
CA ILE A 426 9.95 -20.66 21.46
C ILE A 426 9.50 -21.07 22.87
N LYS A 427 8.36 -20.60 23.38
CA LYS A 427 7.81 -21.10 24.65
C LYS A 427 7.46 -22.58 24.60
N VAL A 428 6.92 -23.07 23.49
CA VAL A 428 6.68 -24.51 23.28
C VAL A 428 8.00 -25.28 23.26
N LEU A 429 9.04 -24.77 22.58
CA LEU A 429 10.37 -25.40 22.62
C LEU A 429 10.97 -25.41 24.03
N ASP A 430 10.83 -24.31 24.78
CA ASP A 430 11.30 -24.22 26.16
C ASP A 430 10.63 -25.24 27.08
N LEU A 431 9.33 -25.51 26.88
CA LEU A 431 8.60 -26.56 27.60
C LEU A 431 9.14 -27.97 27.30
N ALA A 432 9.65 -28.19 26.09
CA ALA A 432 10.27 -29.45 25.71
C ALA A 432 11.74 -29.59 26.19
N GLY A 433 12.31 -28.58 26.86
CA GLY A 433 13.67 -28.62 27.41
C GLY A 433 14.75 -27.97 26.53
N TRP A 434 14.39 -27.27 25.45
CA TRP A 434 15.36 -26.64 24.55
C TRP A 434 16.23 -25.57 25.21
N LYS A 435 15.76 -24.95 26.30
CA LYS A 435 16.53 -23.97 27.09
C LYS A 435 17.74 -24.60 27.80
N ASP A 436 17.70 -25.90 28.05
CA ASP A 436 18.72 -26.62 28.83
C ASP A 436 19.81 -27.22 27.92
N ILE A 437 19.62 -27.19 26.59
CA ILE A 437 20.58 -27.65 25.59
C ILE A 437 21.68 -26.60 25.42
N ARG A 438 22.93 -27.00 25.67
CA ARG A 438 24.09 -26.11 25.49
C ARG A 438 24.55 -26.16 24.04
N SER A 439 24.49 -25.01 23.36
CA SER A 439 24.97 -24.88 21.98
C SER A 439 26.48 -25.15 21.90
N PRO A 440 26.95 -25.92 20.90
CA PRO A 440 28.36 -26.23 20.75
C PRO A 440 29.17 -25.02 20.27
N PHE A 441 28.48 -23.97 19.82
CA PHE A 441 29.06 -22.72 19.34
C PHE A 441 29.17 -21.65 20.45
N ALA A 442 28.55 -21.89 21.61
CA ALA A 442 28.70 -21.03 22.79
C ALA A 442 29.94 -21.39 23.63
N GLN A 443 30.52 -22.57 23.42
CA GLN A 443 31.75 -23.03 24.08
C GLN A 443 32.71 -23.52 23.01
N ALA A 444 33.89 -22.91 22.90
CA ALA A 444 34.90 -23.20 21.87
C ALA A 444 35.49 -24.64 21.93
N THR A 445 34.93 -25.53 22.75
CA THR A 445 35.51 -26.82 23.16
C THR A 445 34.61 -28.04 22.94
N SER A 446 33.35 -27.89 22.52
CA SER A 446 32.43 -29.04 22.36
C SER A 446 32.22 -29.44 20.90
N SER A 447 32.42 -30.73 20.59
CA SER A 447 32.14 -31.34 19.28
C SER A 447 30.64 -31.32 18.95
N ILE A 448 30.28 -31.19 17.66
CA ILE A 448 28.90 -31.33 17.15
C ILE A 448 28.28 -32.66 17.60
N SER A 449 29.08 -33.73 17.70
CA SER A 449 28.61 -35.03 18.17
C SER A 449 28.11 -35.01 19.62
N ASP A 450 28.74 -34.24 20.50
CA ASP A 450 28.33 -34.14 21.91
C ASP A 450 27.12 -33.23 22.12
N TRP A 451 26.91 -32.28 21.20
CA TRP A 451 25.66 -31.54 21.15
C TRP A 451 24.49 -32.41 20.67
N LEU A 452 24.67 -33.20 19.61
CA LEU A 452 23.64 -34.10 19.10
C LEU A 452 23.19 -35.12 20.16
N LYS A 453 24.08 -35.58 21.04
CA LYS A 453 23.74 -36.46 22.18
C LYS A 453 22.81 -35.81 23.22
N GLN A 454 22.76 -34.48 23.31
CA GLN A 454 21.83 -33.77 24.20
C GLN A 454 20.40 -33.73 23.62
N ILE A 455 20.24 -33.98 22.32
CA ILE A 455 18.95 -33.91 21.62
C ILE A 455 18.17 -35.22 21.82
N LYS A 456 17.28 -35.22 22.81
CA LYS A 456 16.25 -36.24 23.01
C LYS A 456 15.15 -36.21 21.92
N PRO A 457 14.43 -37.32 21.69
CA PRO A 457 13.32 -37.39 20.74
C PRO A 457 12.24 -36.31 20.94
N VAL A 458 11.95 -35.93 22.21
CA VAL A 458 10.99 -34.86 22.52
C VAL A 458 11.39 -33.50 21.95
N HIS A 459 12.69 -33.20 21.87
CA HIS A 459 13.17 -31.94 21.29
C HIS A 459 12.93 -31.91 19.79
N ALA A 460 13.23 -33.01 19.09
CA ALA A 460 12.99 -33.16 17.66
C ALA A 460 11.49 -33.09 17.36
N LEU A 461 10.65 -33.78 18.13
CA LEU A 461 9.20 -33.74 18.00
C LEU A 461 8.64 -32.32 18.21
N ALA A 462 9.11 -31.60 19.23
CA ALA A 462 8.68 -30.23 19.49
C ALA A 462 9.11 -29.26 18.37
N LEU A 463 10.32 -29.42 17.82
CA LEU A 463 10.78 -28.62 16.68
C LEU A 463 9.94 -28.90 15.43
N VAL A 464 9.70 -30.17 15.12
CA VAL A 464 8.83 -30.58 14.01
C VAL A 464 7.43 -30.02 14.20
N LEU A 465 6.86 -30.10 15.41
CA LEU A 465 5.55 -29.51 15.71
C LEU A 465 5.52 -28.00 15.47
N VAL A 466 6.52 -27.26 15.97
CA VAL A 466 6.61 -25.80 15.76
C VAL A 466 6.71 -25.45 14.27
N VAL A 467 7.51 -26.20 13.50
CA VAL A 467 7.63 -26.00 12.04
C VAL A 467 6.33 -26.36 11.32
N LEU A 468 5.71 -27.51 11.63
CA LEU A 468 4.46 -27.95 11.01
C LEU A 468 3.28 -27.03 11.34
N VAL A 469 3.24 -26.42 12.52
CA VAL A 469 2.14 -25.54 12.94
C VAL A 469 2.36 -24.11 12.46
N LEU A 470 3.58 -23.57 12.53
CA LEU A 470 3.83 -22.16 12.22
C LEU A 470 4.27 -21.93 10.77
N ALA A 471 5.14 -22.80 10.24
CA ALA A 471 5.79 -22.57 8.96
C ALA A 471 5.05 -23.24 7.80
N TYR A 472 4.59 -24.48 7.95
CA TYR A 472 3.96 -25.22 6.86
C TYR A 472 2.68 -24.55 6.30
N PRO A 473 1.71 -24.09 7.12
CA PRO A 473 0.51 -23.43 6.59
C PRO A 473 0.83 -22.09 5.92
N SER A 474 1.80 -21.34 6.46
CA SER A 474 2.25 -20.08 5.87
C SER A 474 2.93 -20.32 4.52
N TYR A 475 3.80 -21.34 4.44
CA TYR A 475 4.44 -21.77 3.20
C TYR A 475 3.44 -22.25 2.16
N ASP A 476 2.54 -23.17 2.51
CA ASP A 476 1.50 -23.71 1.62
C ASP A 476 0.60 -22.60 1.06
N LEU A 477 0.17 -21.66 1.91
CA LEU A 477 -0.63 -20.54 1.45
C LEU A 477 0.18 -19.56 0.58
N SER A 478 1.45 -19.33 0.92
CA SER A 478 2.34 -18.48 0.13
C SER A 478 2.53 -19.05 -1.28
N THR A 479 2.75 -20.35 -1.43
CA THR A 479 2.92 -20.98 -2.76
C THR A 479 1.63 -20.98 -3.56
N GLN A 480 0.48 -21.15 -2.92
CA GLN A 480 -0.84 -21.04 -3.59
C GLN A 480 -1.14 -19.62 -4.08
N GLN A 481 -0.70 -18.59 -3.35
CA GLN A 481 -0.93 -17.19 -3.72
C GLN A 481 0.11 -16.67 -4.72
N ASN A 482 1.29 -17.27 -4.74
CA ASN A 482 2.43 -16.84 -5.53
C ASN A 482 2.40 -17.38 -6.97
N GLN A 483 1.28 -17.15 -7.67
CA GLN A 483 1.02 -17.67 -9.01
C GLN A 483 1.27 -16.64 -10.12
N GLY A 484 1.46 -15.37 -9.76
CA GLY A 484 1.64 -14.28 -10.72
C GLY A 484 1.41 -12.92 -10.09
N THR A 485 1.83 -11.86 -10.78
CA THR A 485 1.83 -10.49 -10.23
C THR A 485 0.66 -9.61 -10.68
N GLY A 486 -0.34 -10.17 -11.36
CA GLY A 486 -1.48 -9.37 -11.85
C GLY A 486 -1.04 -8.33 -12.89
N GLY A 487 -1.73 -7.18 -12.95
CA GLY A 487 -1.44 -6.13 -13.93
C GLY A 487 -2.12 -6.34 -15.29
N PRO A 488 -1.83 -5.51 -16.30
CA PRO A 488 -2.55 -5.51 -17.57
C PRO A 488 -2.43 -6.87 -18.24
N ASN A 489 -3.55 -7.44 -18.69
CA ASN A 489 -3.53 -8.69 -19.45
C ASN A 489 -2.97 -8.45 -20.87
N GLY A 490 -2.74 -9.52 -21.63
CA GLY A 490 -2.20 -9.41 -22.99
C GLY A 490 -3.04 -8.52 -23.90
N TYR A 491 -4.36 -8.50 -23.73
CA TYR A 491 -5.27 -7.65 -24.52
C TYR A 491 -5.08 -6.16 -24.22
N TRP A 492 -4.96 -5.78 -22.95
CA TRP A 492 -4.67 -4.39 -22.57
C TRP A 492 -3.29 -3.93 -23.00
N ILE A 493 -2.28 -4.81 -22.92
CA ILE A 493 -0.93 -4.50 -23.42
C ILE A 493 -0.97 -4.28 -24.94
N GLU A 494 -1.64 -5.15 -25.68
CA GLU A 494 -1.78 -5.02 -27.13
C GLU A 494 -2.53 -3.74 -27.52
N ALA A 495 -3.68 -3.47 -26.90
CA ALA A 495 -4.49 -2.28 -27.19
C ALA A 495 -3.75 -0.96 -26.90
N THR A 496 -3.01 -0.89 -25.79
CA THR A 496 -2.24 0.31 -25.44
C THR A 496 -1.01 0.46 -26.33
N GLN A 497 -0.34 -0.63 -26.71
CA GLN A 497 0.72 -0.58 -27.72
C GLN A 497 0.18 -0.12 -29.08
N TRP A 498 -0.97 -0.64 -29.51
CA TRP A 498 -1.63 -0.18 -30.72
C TRP A 498 -1.89 1.33 -30.65
N MET A 499 -2.45 1.81 -29.53
CA MET A 499 -2.73 3.23 -29.34
C MET A 499 -1.47 4.08 -29.47
N LYS A 500 -0.36 3.68 -28.83
CA LYS A 500 0.93 4.37 -28.89
C LYS A 500 1.41 4.61 -30.32
N TYR A 501 1.26 3.61 -31.20
CA TYR A 501 1.80 3.63 -32.56
C TYR A 501 0.80 4.05 -33.65
N ASN A 502 -0.50 4.03 -33.39
CA ASN A 502 -1.54 4.22 -34.42
C ASN A 502 -2.45 5.44 -34.19
N THR A 503 -2.23 6.20 -33.12
CA THR A 503 -2.96 7.45 -32.87
C THR A 503 -2.01 8.66 -32.97
N PRO A 504 -2.48 9.88 -33.31
CA PRO A 504 -1.62 11.06 -33.39
C PRO A 504 -0.91 11.37 -32.07
N ASP A 505 0.25 12.00 -32.12
CA ASP A 505 0.92 12.48 -30.92
C ASP A 505 0.11 13.62 -30.27
N PRO A 506 -0.11 13.63 -28.94
CA PRO A 506 -0.87 14.70 -28.26
C PRO A 506 -0.07 16.01 -28.11
N GLY A 507 1.15 16.12 -28.62
CA GLY A 507 1.97 17.33 -28.57
C GLY A 507 2.67 17.58 -27.24
N LEU A 508 2.57 16.64 -26.29
CA LEU A 508 3.20 16.71 -24.97
C LEU A 508 4.33 15.65 -24.89
N ASP A 509 5.54 16.06 -24.51
CA ASP A 509 6.64 15.11 -24.32
C ASP A 509 6.48 14.37 -22.98
N TYR A 510 6.37 13.04 -23.03
CA TYR A 510 6.19 12.17 -21.86
C TYR A 510 7.31 12.30 -20.81
N TYR A 511 8.54 12.66 -21.22
CA TYR A 511 9.68 12.79 -20.30
C TYR A 511 9.90 14.22 -19.79
N GLU A 512 9.09 15.19 -20.19
CA GLU A 512 9.22 16.59 -19.78
C GLU A 512 8.92 16.77 -18.28
N SER A 513 9.60 17.75 -17.67
CA SER A 513 9.30 18.20 -16.31
C SER A 513 8.27 19.33 -16.38
N TYR A 514 7.01 19.01 -16.07
CA TYR A 514 5.93 20.00 -16.12
C TYR A 514 5.95 20.94 -14.91
N GLU A 515 5.71 22.22 -15.15
CA GLU A 515 5.49 23.22 -14.11
C GLU A 515 4.02 23.22 -13.66
N GLN A 516 3.82 23.28 -12.35
CA GLN A 516 2.48 23.38 -11.77
C GLN A 516 1.84 24.72 -12.19
N PRO A 517 0.61 24.73 -12.75
CA PRO A 517 -0.06 25.97 -13.07
C PRO A 517 -0.40 26.75 -11.78
N PRO A 518 -0.55 28.09 -11.86
CA PRO A 518 -1.04 28.88 -10.73
C PRO A 518 -2.39 28.37 -10.22
N GLU A 519 -2.67 28.57 -8.92
CA GLU A 519 -3.90 28.08 -8.30
C GLU A 519 -5.14 28.64 -9.02
N GLY A 520 -5.98 27.75 -9.54
CA GLY A 520 -7.20 28.08 -10.28
C GLY A 520 -7.02 28.25 -11.79
N GLU A 521 -5.80 28.14 -12.32
CA GLU A 521 -5.53 28.15 -13.76
C GLU A 521 -5.42 26.72 -14.32
N LEU A 522 -5.74 26.57 -15.61
CA LEU A 522 -5.55 25.31 -16.33
C LEU A 522 -4.09 25.17 -16.78
N TYR A 523 -3.61 23.93 -16.85
CA TYR A 523 -2.33 23.67 -17.47
C TYR A 523 -2.38 24.05 -18.96
N PRO A 524 -1.37 24.77 -19.50
CA PRO A 524 -1.39 25.26 -20.88
C PRO A 524 -1.05 24.13 -21.87
N TYR A 525 -2.00 23.23 -22.09
CA TYR A 525 -1.85 22.18 -23.10
C TYR A 525 -1.72 22.77 -24.51
N PRO A 526 -0.95 22.14 -25.40
CA PRO A 526 -0.90 22.51 -26.81
C PRO A 526 -2.26 22.25 -27.48
N ASP A 527 -2.50 22.92 -28.60
CA ASP A 527 -3.80 22.86 -29.26
C ASP A 527 -4.16 21.48 -29.78
N GLU A 528 -3.14 20.69 -30.14
CA GLU A 528 -3.27 19.33 -30.63
C GLU A 528 -3.51 18.30 -29.51
N ALA A 529 -3.40 18.68 -28.23
CA ALA A 529 -3.58 17.78 -27.11
C ALA A 529 -5.02 17.25 -27.04
N TYR A 530 -5.14 15.97 -26.69
CA TYR A 530 -6.42 15.31 -26.53
C TYR A 530 -6.38 14.28 -25.40
N GLY A 531 -7.53 14.08 -24.76
CA GLY A 531 -7.72 13.04 -23.76
C GLY A 531 -8.09 11.67 -24.35
N VAL A 532 -7.93 10.64 -23.52
CA VAL A 532 -8.45 9.29 -23.75
C VAL A 532 -9.44 8.93 -22.64
N MET A 533 -10.70 8.72 -23.02
CA MET A 533 -11.79 8.38 -22.11
C MET A 533 -11.78 6.88 -21.85
N SER A 534 -11.64 6.48 -20.59
CA SER A 534 -11.80 5.10 -20.15
C SER A 534 -12.14 5.05 -18.67
N TRP A 535 -12.42 3.86 -18.13
CA TRP A 535 -12.60 3.72 -16.70
C TRP A 535 -11.30 4.01 -15.94
N TRP A 536 -11.43 4.64 -14.78
CA TRP A 536 -10.30 5.22 -14.04
C TRP A 536 -9.22 4.19 -13.66
N ASP A 537 -9.59 2.91 -13.50
CA ASP A 537 -8.64 1.81 -13.24
C ASP A 537 -7.50 1.74 -14.28
N TYR A 538 -7.76 2.14 -15.54
CA TYR A 538 -6.85 1.90 -16.66
C TYR A 538 -5.98 3.11 -17.03
N GLY A 539 -6.16 4.25 -16.35
CA GLY A 539 -5.47 5.49 -16.67
C GLY A 539 -3.95 5.32 -16.73
N HIS A 540 -3.33 4.68 -15.73
CA HIS A 540 -1.88 4.47 -15.73
C HIS A 540 -1.39 3.54 -16.85
N TRP A 541 -2.23 2.63 -17.36
CA TRP A 541 -1.84 1.78 -18.50
C TRP A 541 -1.88 2.56 -19.81
N ILE A 542 -2.92 3.39 -19.99
CA ILE A 542 -3.04 4.31 -21.14
C ILE A 542 -1.88 5.31 -21.15
N GLU A 543 -1.56 5.85 -19.99
CA GLU A 543 -0.46 6.78 -19.76
C GLU A 543 0.90 6.16 -20.05
N VAL A 544 1.24 5.06 -19.37
CA VAL A 544 2.62 4.55 -19.34
C VAL A 544 2.92 3.59 -20.49
N ILE A 545 1.94 2.78 -20.91
CA ILE A 545 2.13 1.87 -22.05
C ILE A 545 1.69 2.56 -23.34
N GLY A 546 0.53 3.23 -23.30
CA GLY A 546 -0.05 3.91 -24.46
C GLY A 546 0.61 5.24 -24.81
N HIS A 547 1.32 5.86 -23.87
CA HIS A 547 1.84 7.23 -24.03
C HIS A 547 0.73 8.18 -24.54
N ARG A 548 -0.45 8.10 -23.94
CA ARG A 548 -1.57 9.02 -24.18
C ARG A 548 -2.14 9.51 -22.87
N ILE A 549 -2.84 10.64 -22.90
CA ILE A 549 -3.24 11.36 -21.69
C ILE A 549 -4.66 10.89 -21.27
N PRO A 550 -4.82 10.07 -20.22
CA PRO A 550 -6.14 9.61 -19.79
C PRO A 550 -6.94 10.73 -19.12
N ASN A 551 -8.27 10.74 -19.31
CA ASN A 551 -9.15 11.66 -18.58
C ASN A 551 -9.28 11.28 -17.10
N ALA A 552 -9.27 9.98 -16.80
CA ALA A 552 -9.47 9.43 -15.46
C ALA A 552 -8.35 8.46 -15.09
N ASN A 553 -7.98 8.42 -13.81
CA ASN A 553 -6.80 7.66 -13.38
C ASN A 553 -6.99 6.92 -12.03
N PRO A 554 -6.08 5.97 -11.69
CA PRO A 554 -6.09 5.20 -10.44
C PRO A 554 -6.05 6.01 -9.14
N PHE A 555 -5.78 7.32 -9.20
CA PHE A 555 -5.93 8.24 -8.05
C PHE A 555 -7.38 8.65 -7.79
N GLN A 556 -8.33 8.04 -8.49
CA GLN A 556 -9.76 8.33 -8.43
C GLN A 556 -10.11 9.75 -8.90
N GLN A 557 -9.33 10.28 -9.84
CA GLN A 557 -9.57 11.56 -10.49
C GLN A 557 -10.24 11.33 -11.86
N GLY A 558 -10.99 12.32 -12.36
CA GLY A 558 -11.67 12.24 -13.66
C GLY A 558 -12.87 11.27 -13.72
N ILE A 559 -13.31 10.72 -12.59
CA ILE A 559 -14.43 9.77 -12.55
C ILE A 559 -15.76 10.44 -12.91
N GLY A 560 -15.96 11.70 -12.55
CA GLY A 560 -17.29 12.33 -12.60
C GLY A 560 -18.25 11.74 -11.57
N GLY A 561 -19.54 12.05 -11.69
CA GLY A 561 -20.58 11.51 -10.83
C GLY A 561 -20.98 12.43 -9.67
N ARG A 562 -21.50 11.84 -8.60
CA ARG A 562 -22.00 12.50 -7.38
C ARG A 562 -21.31 11.95 -6.15
N ARG A 563 -21.29 12.70 -5.04
CA ARG A 563 -20.53 12.35 -3.84
C ARG A 563 -21.39 11.90 -2.68
N ASN A 564 -22.49 12.60 -2.39
CA ASN A 564 -23.29 12.33 -1.19
C ASN A 564 -24.79 12.12 -1.44
N SER A 565 -25.37 12.80 -2.44
CA SER A 565 -26.81 12.78 -2.71
C SER A 565 -27.11 12.79 -4.21
N MET A 566 -28.24 12.20 -4.61
CA MET A 566 -28.79 12.29 -5.97
C MET A 566 -29.18 13.73 -6.37
N ASP A 567 -29.40 14.61 -5.40
CA ASP A 567 -29.71 16.03 -5.64
C ASP A 567 -28.48 16.85 -6.08
N GLU A 568 -27.27 16.29 -5.92
CA GLU A 568 -26.04 16.93 -6.39
C GLU A 568 -25.98 16.94 -7.93
N GLU A 569 -25.38 17.99 -8.48
CA GLU A 569 -25.07 18.05 -9.90
C GLU A 569 -24.18 16.87 -10.30
N ASN A 570 -24.56 16.18 -11.38
CA ASN A 570 -23.82 15.04 -11.89
C ASN A 570 -22.60 15.52 -12.66
N ARG A 571 -21.41 15.45 -12.06
CA ARG A 571 -20.21 16.03 -12.66
C ARG A 571 -19.74 15.23 -13.87
N PRO A 572 -19.31 15.88 -14.96
CA PRO A 572 -18.80 15.19 -16.14
C PRO A 572 -17.52 14.41 -15.82
N GLY A 573 -17.37 13.25 -16.48
CA GLY A 573 -16.25 12.33 -16.31
C GLY A 573 -16.59 10.92 -16.80
N ALA A 574 -15.70 9.96 -16.51
CA ALA A 574 -15.82 8.58 -17.02
C ALA A 574 -17.15 7.89 -16.62
N SER A 575 -17.54 7.94 -15.35
CA SER A 575 -18.77 7.29 -14.86
C SER A 575 -20.01 7.82 -15.56
N THR A 576 -20.15 9.14 -15.67
CA THR A 576 -21.31 9.78 -16.31
C THR A 576 -21.33 9.57 -17.81
N PHE A 577 -20.15 9.48 -18.45
CA PHE A 577 -20.05 9.17 -19.87
C PHE A 577 -20.52 7.74 -20.16
N PHE A 578 -19.96 6.74 -19.48
CA PHE A 578 -20.27 5.33 -19.73
C PHE A 578 -21.70 4.93 -19.31
N THR A 579 -22.27 5.63 -18.32
CA THR A 579 -23.65 5.38 -17.85
C THR A 579 -24.71 6.21 -18.55
N ALA A 580 -24.34 7.12 -19.45
CA ALA A 580 -25.26 7.98 -20.18
C ALA A 580 -26.30 7.15 -20.97
N PRO A 581 -27.59 7.51 -20.92
CA PRO A 581 -28.70 6.74 -21.50
C PRO A 581 -28.83 6.90 -23.02
N SER A 582 -28.09 7.83 -23.63
CA SER A 582 -28.09 8.09 -25.07
C SER A 582 -26.73 8.58 -25.54
N GLU A 583 -26.47 8.48 -26.85
CA GLU A 583 -25.27 9.04 -27.47
C GLU A 583 -25.19 10.56 -27.27
N ALA A 584 -26.30 11.28 -27.47
CA ALA A 584 -26.35 12.74 -27.28
C ALA A 584 -25.98 13.16 -25.85
N GLU A 585 -26.47 12.45 -24.83
CA GLU A 585 -26.08 12.72 -23.44
C GLU A 585 -24.61 12.34 -23.17
N ALA A 586 -24.11 11.25 -23.76
CA ALA A 586 -22.71 10.86 -23.63
C ALA A 586 -21.77 11.90 -24.26
N THR A 587 -22.08 12.39 -25.46
CA THR A 587 -21.33 13.45 -26.13
C THR A 587 -21.37 14.75 -25.34
N ALA A 588 -22.53 15.15 -24.81
CA ALA A 588 -22.62 16.34 -23.96
C ALA A 588 -21.72 16.22 -22.71
N VAL A 589 -21.64 15.03 -22.11
CA VAL A 589 -20.69 14.77 -21.00
C VAL A 589 -19.24 14.85 -21.50
N LEU A 590 -18.93 14.26 -22.64
CA LEU A 590 -17.58 14.24 -23.22
C LEU A 590 -17.07 15.67 -23.49
N GLU A 591 -17.91 16.52 -24.06
CA GLU A 591 -17.62 17.94 -24.30
C GLU A 591 -17.48 18.70 -22.98
N ALA A 592 -18.36 18.46 -22.01
CA ALA A 592 -18.31 19.11 -20.70
C ALA A 592 -17.11 18.70 -19.81
N VAL A 593 -16.38 17.63 -20.15
CA VAL A 593 -15.12 17.29 -19.46
C VAL A 593 -14.05 18.34 -19.72
N HIS A 594 -14.04 18.98 -20.89
CA HIS A 594 -13.09 20.03 -21.19
C HIS A 594 -13.67 21.41 -20.79
N PRO A 595 -12.90 22.29 -20.11
CA PRO A 595 -13.38 23.62 -19.74
C PRO A 595 -13.62 24.56 -20.93
N ASP A 596 -12.87 24.37 -22.02
CA ASP A 596 -13.09 25.05 -23.30
C ASP A 596 -14.28 24.40 -24.04
N PRO A 597 -15.37 25.14 -24.31
CA PRO A 597 -16.56 24.61 -24.99
C PRO A 597 -16.31 24.25 -26.46
N GLU A 598 -15.19 24.65 -27.05
CA GLU A 598 -14.83 24.30 -28.44
C GLU A 598 -14.02 22.99 -28.54
N LYS A 599 -13.63 22.38 -27.40
CA LYS A 599 -12.84 21.14 -27.37
C LYS A 599 -13.61 20.02 -26.70
N ALA A 600 -13.57 18.82 -27.29
CA ALA A 600 -14.03 17.62 -26.61
C ALA A 600 -13.00 17.18 -25.55
N GLY A 601 -13.49 16.63 -24.43
CA GLY A 601 -12.63 16.11 -23.36
C GLY A 601 -11.77 14.92 -23.79
N ALA A 602 -12.17 14.17 -24.82
CA ALA A 602 -11.37 13.08 -25.36
C ALA A 602 -11.55 12.93 -26.87
N ARG A 603 -10.50 12.44 -27.52
CA ARG A 603 -10.55 12.02 -28.93
C ARG A 603 -10.78 10.51 -29.07
N TYR A 604 -10.27 9.73 -28.14
CA TYR A 604 -10.43 8.28 -28.14
C TYR A 604 -11.17 7.80 -26.90
N VAL A 605 -11.96 6.75 -27.06
CA VAL A 605 -12.67 6.07 -25.98
C VAL A 605 -12.25 4.61 -25.95
N VAL A 606 -11.84 4.11 -24.80
CA VAL A 606 -11.43 2.72 -24.60
C VAL A 606 -12.41 2.03 -23.66
N SER A 607 -13.04 0.97 -24.14
CA SER A 607 -13.92 0.11 -23.35
C SER A 607 -13.37 -1.31 -23.31
N ASP A 608 -13.48 -1.98 -22.17
CA ASP A 608 -13.14 -3.39 -22.01
C ASP A 608 -14.30 -4.22 -21.47
N VAL A 609 -14.19 -5.53 -21.61
CA VAL A 609 -15.27 -6.42 -21.18
C VAL A 609 -15.53 -6.34 -19.67
N ALA A 610 -14.51 -5.99 -18.87
CA ALA A 610 -14.71 -5.79 -17.45
C ALA A 610 -15.58 -4.56 -17.18
N MET A 611 -15.39 -3.44 -17.88
CA MET A 611 -16.29 -2.28 -17.86
C MET A 611 -17.71 -2.69 -18.26
N ALA A 612 -17.86 -3.36 -19.40
CA ALA A 612 -19.17 -3.75 -19.92
C ALA A 612 -19.93 -4.69 -18.98
N THR A 613 -19.24 -5.58 -18.28
CA THR A 613 -19.88 -6.63 -17.48
C THR A 613 -19.66 -6.45 -15.97
N GLY A 614 -18.48 -6.83 -15.48
CA GLY A 614 -18.20 -6.99 -14.05
C GLY A 614 -17.99 -5.70 -13.26
N LYS A 615 -17.62 -4.58 -13.91
CA LYS A 615 -17.34 -3.28 -13.28
C LYS A 615 -18.43 -2.23 -13.53
N PHE A 616 -19.38 -2.50 -14.43
CA PHE A 616 -20.45 -1.56 -14.75
C PHE A 616 -21.21 -1.08 -13.50
N TYR A 617 -21.50 -1.99 -12.56
CA TYR A 617 -22.17 -1.64 -11.30
C TYR A 617 -21.43 -0.56 -10.51
N ALA A 618 -20.09 -0.56 -10.56
CA ALA A 618 -19.29 0.44 -9.87
C ALA A 618 -19.42 1.80 -10.57
N MET A 619 -19.42 1.84 -11.90
CA MET A 619 -19.64 3.06 -12.68
C MET A 619 -20.98 3.71 -12.33
N ALA A 620 -22.06 2.91 -12.25
CA ALA A 620 -23.37 3.37 -11.78
C ALA A 620 -23.36 3.82 -10.31
N ALA A 621 -22.63 3.14 -9.43
CA ALA A 621 -22.52 3.55 -8.03
C ALA A 621 -21.89 4.94 -7.85
N TRP A 622 -20.96 5.33 -8.73
CA TRP A 622 -20.35 6.68 -8.72
C TRP A 622 -21.32 7.79 -9.11
N THR A 623 -22.40 7.49 -9.84
CA THR A 623 -23.46 8.47 -10.14
C THR A 623 -24.53 8.53 -9.05
N LEU A 624 -24.47 7.63 -8.05
CA LEU A 624 -25.52 7.37 -7.04
C LEU A 624 -26.86 6.90 -7.63
N ASP A 625 -26.89 6.58 -8.92
CA ASP A 625 -28.08 6.12 -9.62
C ASP A 625 -27.84 4.68 -10.09
N THR A 626 -28.36 3.72 -9.32
CA THR A 626 -28.11 2.28 -9.55
C THR A 626 -29.36 1.50 -9.97
N ASP A 627 -30.50 2.18 -10.05
CA ASP A 627 -31.79 1.54 -10.21
C ASP A 627 -31.99 0.99 -11.63
N ASN A 628 -32.54 -0.22 -11.70
CA ASN A 628 -32.96 -0.90 -12.94
C ASN A 628 -31.86 -1.22 -13.97
N TYR A 629 -30.58 -1.00 -13.65
CA TYR A 629 -29.47 -1.50 -14.49
C TYR A 629 -29.39 -3.02 -14.49
N TYR A 630 -29.79 -3.67 -13.40
CA TYR A 630 -29.89 -5.12 -13.29
C TYR A 630 -31.26 -5.52 -12.76
N VAL A 631 -31.82 -6.59 -13.30
CA VAL A 631 -33.15 -7.11 -12.96
C VAL A 631 -33.07 -8.59 -12.61
N GLN A 632 -34.07 -9.09 -11.87
CA GLN A 632 -34.19 -10.51 -11.58
C GLN A 632 -34.94 -11.22 -12.71
N ALA A 633 -34.31 -12.20 -13.34
CA ALA A 633 -34.92 -13.06 -14.35
C ALA A 633 -35.04 -14.50 -13.85
N GLN A 634 -36.16 -15.16 -14.17
CA GLN A 634 -36.36 -16.58 -13.87
C GLN A 634 -35.72 -17.41 -14.99
N THR A 635 -34.74 -18.24 -14.63
CA THR A 635 -34.10 -19.19 -15.55
C THR A 635 -34.38 -20.63 -15.10
N ALA A 636 -34.07 -21.61 -15.95
CA ALA A 636 -34.16 -23.03 -15.60
C ALA A 636 -33.29 -23.44 -14.39
N GLN A 637 -32.33 -22.59 -14.00
CA GLN A 637 -31.42 -22.79 -12.89
C GLN A 637 -31.83 -21.99 -11.63
N GLY A 638 -33.00 -21.33 -11.68
CA GLY A 638 -33.52 -20.46 -10.61
C GLY A 638 -33.49 -18.98 -10.98
N THR A 639 -33.75 -18.13 -9.99
CA THR A 639 -33.72 -16.67 -10.18
C THR A 639 -32.27 -16.19 -10.29
N GLN A 640 -31.95 -15.46 -11.36
CA GLN A 640 -30.63 -14.87 -11.59
C GLN A 640 -30.73 -13.36 -11.82
N THR A 641 -29.74 -12.64 -11.32
CA THR A 641 -29.55 -11.21 -11.62
C THR A 641 -28.94 -11.07 -13.01
N VAL A 642 -29.62 -10.38 -13.91
CA VAL A 642 -29.20 -10.16 -15.32
C VAL A 642 -29.25 -8.67 -15.67
N PRO A 643 -28.52 -8.19 -16.69
CA PRO A 643 -28.64 -6.81 -17.15
C PRO A 643 -30.08 -6.48 -17.57
N GLY A 644 -30.58 -5.33 -17.13
CA GLY A 644 -31.90 -4.79 -17.49
C GLY A 644 -31.88 -3.93 -18.75
N GLU A 645 -33.06 -3.48 -19.19
CA GLU A 645 -33.21 -2.60 -20.36
C GLU A 645 -32.38 -1.32 -20.23
N ARG A 646 -32.38 -0.71 -19.03
CA ARG A 646 -31.61 0.49 -18.74
C ARG A 646 -30.11 0.31 -19.00
N TYR A 647 -29.56 -0.87 -18.70
CA TYR A 647 -28.16 -1.17 -18.98
C TYR A 647 -27.89 -1.19 -20.48
N PHE A 648 -28.74 -1.86 -21.27
CA PHE A 648 -28.56 -1.92 -22.73
C PHE A 648 -28.73 -0.55 -23.40
N ASN A 649 -29.44 0.37 -22.74
CA ASN A 649 -29.53 1.76 -23.15
C ASN A 649 -28.35 2.63 -22.68
N THR A 650 -27.23 2.08 -22.20
CA THR A 650 -26.08 2.90 -21.80
C THR A 650 -25.06 3.11 -22.91
N MET A 651 -24.22 4.13 -22.79
CA MET A 651 -23.10 4.33 -23.71
C MET A 651 -22.12 3.15 -23.67
N GLU A 652 -21.84 2.58 -22.50
CA GLU A 652 -21.00 1.39 -22.38
C GLU A 652 -21.56 0.19 -23.17
N ALA A 653 -22.86 -0.06 -23.09
CA ALA A 653 -23.48 -1.13 -23.87
C ALA A 653 -23.43 -0.85 -25.38
N ARG A 654 -23.66 0.40 -25.80
CA ARG A 654 -23.55 0.81 -27.22
C ARG A 654 -22.14 0.61 -27.77
N LEU A 655 -21.13 1.03 -27.03
CA LEU A 655 -19.74 0.85 -27.41
C LEU A 655 -19.36 -0.63 -27.40
N HIS A 656 -19.55 -1.32 -26.27
CA HIS A 656 -18.98 -2.66 -26.11
C HIS A 656 -19.89 -3.78 -26.57
N ILE A 657 -21.16 -3.81 -26.17
CA ILE A 657 -22.06 -4.93 -26.47
C ILE A 657 -22.55 -4.86 -27.92
N PHE A 658 -22.74 -3.65 -28.45
CA PHE A 658 -23.24 -3.41 -29.81
C PHE A 658 -22.16 -2.95 -30.79
N ASP A 659 -20.89 -3.00 -30.40
CA ASP A 659 -19.74 -2.70 -31.27
C ASP A 659 -19.77 -1.29 -31.90
N GLY A 660 -20.41 -0.33 -31.23
CA GLY A 660 -20.64 1.03 -31.73
C GLY A 660 -21.66 1.12 -32.86
N ASN A 661 -22.39 0.04 -33.16
CA ASN A 661 -23.39 0.03 -34.23
C ASN A 661 -24.56 0.98 -33.89
N GLY A 662 -24.89 1.85 -34.85
CA GLY A 662 -25.92 2.87 -34.71
C GLY A 662 -25.47 4.15 -34.01
N LEU A 663 -24.18 4.32 -33.70
CA LEU A 663 -23.62 5.57 -33.23
C LEU A 663 -23.24 6.48 -34.42
N GLU A 664 -23.45 7.78 -34.26
CA GLU A 664 -23.16 8.80 -35.29
C GLU A 664 -21.76 9.42 -35.14
N GLN A 665 -21.29 9.57 -33.90
CA GLN A 665 -20.08 10.31 -33.54
C GLN A 665 -18.94 9.42 -33.00
N TYR A 666 -19.15 8.11 -32.91
CA TYR A 666 -18.15 7.17 -32.38
C TYR A 666 -17.95 6.03 -33.35
N ARG A 667 -16.73 5.89 -33.88
CA ARG A 667 -16.37 4.78 -34.77
C ARG A 667 -15.34 3.88 -34.11
N MET A 668 -15.51 2.57 -34.20
CA MET A 668 -14.49 1.62 -33.75
C MET A 668 -13.26 1.71 -34.67
N VAL A 669 -12.08 1.85 -34.08
CA VAL A 669 -10.79 1.94 -34.80
C VAL A 669 -9.84 0.80 -34.48
N HIS A 670 -10.04 0.13 -33.35
CA HIS A 670 -9.27 -1.06 -32.98
C HIS A 670 -10.08 -2.01 -32.11
N GLU A 671 -9.85 -3.31 -32.31
CA GLU A 671 -10.42 -4.39 -31.52
C GLU A 671 -9.33 -5.44 -31.28
N THR A 672 -9.08 -5.75 -30.02
CA THR A 672 -8.15 -6.83 -29.63
C THR A 672 -8.65 -8.20 -30.10
N PRO A 673 -7.81 -9.26 -30.15
CA PRO A 673 -8.27 -10.59 -30.52
C PRO A 673 -9.45 -11.08 -29.67
N ALA A 674 -10.38 -11.78 -30.32
CA ALA A 674 -11.58 -12.29 -29.66
C ALA A 674 -11.26 -13.15 -28.42
N ALA A 675 -12.00 -12.93 -27.34
CA ALA A 675 -11.82 -13.63 -26.07
C ALA A 675 -13.11 -14.33 -25.65
N ASN A 676 -12.99 -15.50 -25.02
CA ASN A 676 -14.14 -16.15 -24.40
C ASN A 676 -14.48 -15.45 -23.08
N THR A 677 -15.51 -14.60 -23.10
CA THR A 677 -15.84 -13.70 -21.99
C THR A 677 -17.34 -13.76 -21.64
N ALA A 678 -17.71 -13.06 -20.57
CA ALA A 678 -19.11 -12.92 -20.14
C ALA A 678 -19.97 -12.06 -21.10
N GLU A 679 -19.35 -11.38 -22.08
CA GLU A 679 -20.04 -10.54 -23.07
C GLU A 679 -21.12 -11.32 -23.83
N THR A 680 -20.82 -12.57 -24.23
CA THR A 680 -21.77 -13.44 -24.94
C THR A 680 -23.05 -13.69 -24.14
N GLY A 681 -22.93 -13.81 -22.82
CA GLY A 681 -24.09 -13.93 -21.92
C GLY A 681 -24.96 -12.67 -21.91
N PHE A 682 -24.35 -11.49 -21.97
CA PHE A 682 -25.07 -10.22 -22.05
C PHE A 682 -25.78 -10.06 -23.40
N LYS A 683 -25.12 -10.39 -24.51
CA LYS A 683 -25.72 -10.43 -25.86
C LYS A 683 -26.92 -11.41 -25.89
N GLN A 684 -26.79 -12.58 -25.26
CA GLN A 684 -27.88 -13.55 -25.16
C GLN A 684 -29.06 -13.01 -24.35
N VAL A 685 -28.81 -12.37 -23.19
CA VAL A 685 -29.87 -11.74 -22.39
C VAL A 685 -30.62 -10.69 -23.21
N TYR A 686 -29.90 -9.87 -23.98
CA TYR A 686 -30.51 -8.86 -24.84
C TYR A 686 -31.48 -9.46 -25.87
N ASN A 687 -31.02 -10.48 -26.59
CA ASN A 687 -31.83 -11.14 -27.61
C ASN A 687 -33.06 -11.83 -27.02
N VAL A 688 -32.92 -12.49 -25.87
CA VAL A 688 -33.99 -13.29 -25.25
C VAL A 688 -35.02 -12.43 -24.53
N LEU A 689 -34.58 -11.46 -23.72
CA LEU A 689 -35.49 -10.68 -22.87
C LEU A 689 -36.04 -9.43 -23.54
N PHE A 690 -35.27 -8.82 -24.46
CA PHE A 690 -35.62 -7.53 -25.07
C PHE A 690 -35.85 -7.64 -26.58
N GLY A 691 -35.88 -8.86 -27.14
CA GLY A 691 -36.16 -9.10 -28.56
C GLY A 691 -35.09 -8.59 -29.50
N GLY A 692 -33.86 -8.39 -28.99
CA GLY A 692 -32.71 -7.97 -29.79
C GLY A 692 -32.29 -9.01 -30.84
N ASN A 693 -31.48 -8.56 -31.80
CA ASN A 693 -30.92 -9.42 -32.85
C ASN A 693 -29.41 -9.17 -33.02
N VAL A 694 -28.67 -9.32 -31.92
CA VAL A 694 -27.21 -9.18 -31.90
C VAL A 694 -26.56 -10.55 -32.05
N GLU A 695 -25.52 -10.66 -32.86
CA GLU A 695 -24.81 -11.92 -33.03
C GLU A 695 -24.12 -12.35 -31.72
N VAL A 696 -24.39 -13.57 -31.25
CA VAL A 696 -23.82 -14.10 -30.00
C VAL A 696 -22.50 -14.82 -30.29
N VAL A 697 -21.47 -14.03 -30.57
CA VAL A 697 -20.09 -14.50 -30.81
C VAL A 697 -19.10 -13.83 -29.87
N ASN A 698 -17.93 -14.45 -29.72
CA ASN A 698 -16.83 -13.86 -28.97
C ASN A 698 -16.22 -12.71 -29.78
N THR A 699 -16.10 -11.55 -29.14
CA THR A 699 -15.48 -10.33 -29.66
C THR A 699 -14.27 -9.95 -28.81
N GLY A 700 -13.56 -8.90 -29.20
CA GLY A 700 -12.34 -8.42 -28.57
C GLY A 700 -12.54 -8.01 -27.12
N TYR A 701 -11.54 -8.30 -26.29
CA TYR A 701 -11.55 -7.98 -24.86
C TYR A 701 -11.52 -6.47 -24.59
N VAL A 702 -10.71 -5.73 -25.37
CA VAL A 702 -10.63 -4.26 -25.38
C VAL A 702 -11.00 -3.75 -26.78
N LYS A 703 -11.78 -2.67 -26.82
CA LYS A 703 -12.26 -1.99 -28.02
C LYS A 703 -11.94 -0.50 -27.91
N ILE A 704 -11.40 0.09 -28.98
CA ILE A 704 -11.04 1.51 -29.04
C ILE A 704 -11.90 2.19 -30.10
N PHE A 705 -12.49 3.32 -29.73
CA PHE A 705 -13.32 4.15 -30.58
C PHE A 705 -12.71 5.54 -30.73
N GLU A 706 -12.88 6.16 -31.89
CA GLU A 706 -12.53 7.56 -32.13
C GLU A 706 -13.82 8.40 -32.15
N TYR A 707 -13.81 9.49 -31.39
CA TYR A 707 -14.81 10.54 -31.45
C TYR A 707 -14.59 11.37 -32.72
N VAL A 708 -15.65 11.53 -33.51
CA VAL A 708 -15.66 12.25 -34.79
C VAL A 708 -16.91 13.11 -34.90
N ASP A 709 -16.82 14.23 -35.61
CA ASP A 709 -17.97 15.13 -35.84
C ASP A 709 -19.11 14.44 -36.62
N GLY A 710 -18.80 13.38 -37.36
CA GLY A 710 -19.72 12.67 -38.23
C GLY A 710 -19.95 13.41 -39.56
N ALA A 711 -19.94 12.68 -40.68
CA ALA A 711 -20.25 13.28 -41.97
C ALA A 711 -21.77 13.41 -42.11
N THR A 712 -22.30 14.64 -42.16
CA THR A 712 -23.74 14.85 -42.41
C THR A 712 -24.07 14.53 -43.86
N ILE A 713 -24.80 13.43 -44.08
CA ILE A 713 -25.27 13.01 -45.41
C ILE A 713 -26.75 13.37 -45.54
N THR A 714 -27.07 14.35 -46.39
CA THR A 714 -28.45 14.77 -46.66
C THR A 714 -28.86 14.49 -48.11
N GLY A 715 -30.10 14.06 -48.34
CA GLY A 715 -30.66 13.85 -49.68
C GLY A 715 -32.19 13.87 -49.69
N GLN A 716 -32.82 13.93 -50.87
CA GLN A 716 -34.27 13.83 -51.02
C GLN A 716 -34.69 12.39 -51.31
N ALA A 717 -35.53 11.81 -50.46
CA ALA A 717 -36.14 10.51 -50.71
C ALA A 717 -37.32 10.64 -51.70
N PRO A 718 -37.57 9.62 -52.56
CA PRO A 718 -38.81 9.54 -53.34
C PRO A 718 -40.05 9.56 -52.44
N GLU A 719 -41.20 10.05 -52.93
CA GLU A 719 -42.46 10.00 -52.18
C GLU A 719 -42.75 8.57 -51.67
N GLY A 720 -42.86 8.42 -50.35
CA GLY A 720 -43.08 7.14 -49.68
C GLY A 720 -41.83 6.31 -49.39
N GLY A 721 -40.63 6.79 -49.74
CA GLY A 721 -39.35 6.14 -49.42
C GLY A 721 -38.88 6.47 -48.00
N ALA A 722 -38.62 5.45 -47.18
CA ALA A 722 -37.84 5.59 -45.96
C ALA A 722 -36.35 5.44 -46.29
N LEU A 723 -35.52 6.33 -45.74
CA LEU A 723 -34.08 6.10 -45.65
C LEU A 723 -33.85 5.13 -44.49
N PHE A 724 -33.30 3.95 -44.79
CA PHE A 724 -32.81 3.05 -43.76
C PHE A 724 -31.38 3.50 -43.42
N ASN A 725 -31.18 3.95 -42.17
CA ASN A 725 -29.86 4.08 -41.55
C ASN A 725 -29.51 2.76 -40.86
#